data_AF-A0A523N9B1-F1
#
_entry.id   AF-A0A523N9B1-F1
#
_cell.length_a   1.000
_cell.length_b   1.000
_cell.length_c   1.000
_cell.angle_alpha   90.00
_cell.angle_beta   90.00
_cell.angle_gamma   90.00
#
_symmetry.space_group_name_H-M   'P 1'
#
loop_
_entity.id
_entity.type
_entity.pdbx_description
1 polymer ?
#
loop_
_entity_poly.entity_id
_entity_poly.type
_entity_poly.pdbx_seq_one_letter_code
_entity_poly.pdbx_strand_id
1 'polypeptide(L)'
;MPQTITPPSVLAANLGCLGRRNAELAAALDAVAPCHDAVFSDTPQGVPSLSVGGTALCSRHRPLDEAARLASQLDLVEHAVIVVMGFGAGYHVRAIAERLGDSGIIVVFEPDLGLLRSVLEQIDHTSWMRGTQLLFVTDALDRGTLARKLEGAESIIAQGVAFLEHPPSRRRIGDLAGQFTSNFAELVTASKITFMTTLMRSVDTVRNLLLNIDHYAGGAGIVDLEQAAAGRLAITVSAGPSLHRSLDLLAKPGVCDRAVIIATQTTLRPLLAAGIRPHFVTALDFHEISKRFYDGISADDVRDVTLVAEPKAHPVILDVFPGPVRCCASVFLDQLLGEHRRPMGELPAGATVAHLAVYLARFLGCNPIAMVGQDLAFTDGLYYLPGTAIDETWAPELNPFNTMEMMQWQRIARHRAHLSRVPDVNGRPVYTDRQMLTYLHQFERDFAAYREAGIEIIDATGGGLPKQHTTSMPLAAVLDRYATSQVKPLSLPLPPRKLDPDRLRAAGSRVASIRRDIETIRRTSEKAASLLQRMIRDQADRTKMQKHFRTLEKYRGTIDRHADAFGILNHLNQLGVYKRHRADRRLHMQGDLDTHDHQRAQMQRDLDNVTWSADAARELAYQLDLSGRVLAGVRVGPSAQLNTTLLNDLKVTVGDGPCRVAALVPVDPDRNGLGIRRSLAEPFAGRPVLQATLERLGRARQLDSIILIAPTGFDVDALLDRSRIGLPVHVERCDGSPYGPGHAAIAAARLWSPTCWRGGIAGMSVYDEVLCPTAMDRVMRERGITAALVAGPDWPLIDPDPETGCGAIIARHMELPQQHKLVFSQAPPGLAGCLVSAGLMHELALCNRLSTFGALLVYQPQAPQHDPIARSVNVQIDHTVRRCRYRCTFDAPRYRRLLEAAMASIPAGRSVAELGAVEVIALLDRYAPPAGDEPPRHVVVELCSREPGRDGSRCLMDLDVAAALFERVAAPGDVVVTFAGADDPLGHDRFDELVGLARAAGVRGVHLRTELRVDHAVLDRLLACEPDVISVDLHGDSPESYRRVTGVDGYQDVLGAMEYLVNNRRRLTDHAPTAALALPWIVPRMTRRPETVEDIDGFYDRWQGTLGVAVIDPSPDLGETDLLPVVVPPAVRVDEGRHTLRVLSNGSVQR
;
A
#
# COMPACT_ATOMS: atom_id res chain seq x y z
N MET A 1 -44.92 -48.03 -31.43
CA MET A 1 -45.33 -46.72 -31.97
C MET A 1 -44.18 -45.75 -31.77
N PRO A 2 -43.64 -45.12 -32.82
CA PRO A 2 -42.69 -44.04 -32.64
C PRO A 2 -43.47 -42.80 -32.17
N GLN A 3 -43.09 -42.23 -31.02
CA GLN A 3 -43.60 -40.93 -30.59
C GLN A 3 -43.19 -39.90 -31.63
N THR A 4 -44.16 -39.34 -32.34
CA THR A 4 -43.99 -38.15 -33.17
C THR A 4 -43.63 -36.98 -32.26
N ILE A 5 -42.33 -36.73 -32.11
CA ILE A 5 -41.81 -35.53 -31.45
C ILE A 5 -42.24 -34.34 -32.32
N THR A 6 -43.21 -33.57 -31.85
CA THR A 6 -43.60 -32.29 -32.47
C THR A 6 -42.40 -31.35 -32.37
N PRO A 7 -41.98 -30.67 -33.45
CA PRO A 7 -40.86 -29.74 -33.38
C PRO A 7 -41.18 -28.63 -32.36
N PRO A 8 -40.21 -28.22 -31.51
CA PRO A 8 -40.42 -27.15 -30.55
C PRO A 8 -40.85 -25.87 -31.27
N SER A 9 -41.74 -25.08 -30.65
CA SER A 9 -42.08 -23.74 -31.14
C SER A 9 -40.82 -22.87 -31.27
N VAL A 10 -40.84 -21.87 -32.16
CA VAL A 10 -39.71 -20.94 -32.36
C VAL A 10 -39.21 -20.36 -31.03
N LEU A 11 -40.17 -19.98 -30.18
CA LEU A 11 -39.91 -19.55 -28.82
C LEU A 11 -39.16 -20.61 -27.98
N ALA A 12 -39.68 -21.83 -27.89
CA ALA A 12 -39.06 -22.88 -27.08
C ALA A 12 -37.63 -23.21 -27.56
N ALA A 13 -37.41 -23.16 -28.88
CA ALA A 13 -36.08 -23.35 -29.47
C ALA A 13 -35.10 -22.21 -29.11
N ASN A 14 -35.57 -20.96 -29.18
CA ASN A 14 -34.81 -19.78 -28.77
C ASN A 14 -34.49 -19.77 -27.27
N LEU A 15 -35.50 -20.00 -26.41
CA LEU A 15 -35.34 -20.07 -24.96
C LEU A 15 -34.39 -21.19 -24.54
N GLY A 16 -34.44 -22.35 -25.22
CA GLY A 16 -33.49 -23.44 -24.99
C GLY A 16 -32.04 -23.08 -25.31
N CYS A 17 -31.81 -22.24 -26.34
CA CYS A 17 -30.45 -21.73 -26.65
C CYS A 17 -30.03 -20.64 -25.66
N LEU A 18 -30.94 -19.71 -25.34
CA LEU A 18 -30.71 -18.61 -24.41
C LEU A 18 -30.42 -19.10 -22.98
N GLY A 19 -31.13 -20.14 -22.53
CA GLY A 19 -31.07 -20.70 -21.19
C GLY A 19 -29.71 -21.26 -20.79
N ARG A 20 -28.81 -21.55 -21.75
CA ARG A 20 -27.46 -22.06 -21.48
C ARG A 20 -26.63 -21.14 -20.57
N ARG A 21 -26.79 -19.82 -20.71
CA ARG A 21 -26.14 -18.81 -19.84
C ARG A 21 -27.10 -17.79 -19.24
N ASN A 22 -28.39 -17.89 -19.56
CA ASN A 22 -29.43 -16.95 -19.11
C ASN A 22 -30.69 -17.70 -18.64
N ALA A 23 -30.53 -18.73 -17.80
CA ALA A 23 -31.63 -19.60 -17.35
C ALA A 23 -32.77 -18.82 -16.65
N GLU A 24 -32.43 -17.91 -15.73
CA GLU A 24 -33.40 -17.05 -15.03
C GLU A 24 -34.21 -16.19 -16.02
N LEU A 25 -33.53 -15.59 -17.00
CA LEU A 25 -34.19 -14.79 -18.04
C LEU A 25 -35.09 -15.66 -18.93
N ALA A 26 -34.63 -16.86 -19.30
CA ALA A 26 -35.44 -17.75 -20.12
C ALA A 26 -36.75 -18.15 -19.41
N ALA A 27 -36.68 -18.41 -18.10
CA ALA A 27 -37.86 -18.66 -17.28
C ALA A 27 -38.76 -17.42 -17.16
N ALA A 28 -38.18 -16.23 -16.95
CA ALA A 28 -38.94 -14.98 -16.89
C ALA A 28 -39.65 -14.67 -18.22
N LEU A 29 -38.98 -14.88 -19.35
CA LEU A 29 -39.55 -14.69 -20.68
C LEU A 29 -40.65 -15.72 -20.99
N ASP A 30 -40.55 -16.94 -20.46
CA ASP A 30 -41.61 -17.94 -20.63
C ASP A 30 -42.92 -17.53 -19.93
N ALA A 31 -42.79 -16.83 -18.79
CA ALA A 31 -43.89 -16.37 -17.96
C ALA A 31 -44.45 -14.98 -18.32
N VAL A 32 -43.71 -14.14 -19.05
CA VAL A 32 -44.12 -12.77 -19.38
C VAL A 32 -45.02 -12.73 -20.63
N ALA A 33 -45.98 -11.82 -20.66
CA ALA A 33 -46.81 -11.59 -21.84
C ALA A 33 -46.01 -10.88 -22.96
N PRO A 34 -46.24 -11.21 -24.24
CA PRO A 34 -45.63 -10.51 -25.36
C PRO A 34 -46.06 -9.03 -25.38
N CYS A 35 -45.16 -8.15 -25.85
CA CYS A 35 -45.46 -6.74 -26.08
C CYS A 35 -46.59 -6.60 -27.12
N HIS A 36 -47.71 -6.00 -26.68
CA HIS A 36 -48.93 -5.83 -27.48
C HIS A 36 -48.75 -4.87 -28.67
N ASP A 37 -47.83 -3.91 -28.56
CA ASP A 37 -47.62 -2.87 -29.58
C ASP A 37 -46.53 -3.24 -30.60
N ALA A 38 -46.02 -4.49 -30.55
CA ALA A 38 -45.03 -5.01 -31.48
C ALA A 38 -45.70 -5.46 -32.80
N VAL A 39 -45.37 -4.77 -33.89
CA VAL A 39 -45.89 -5.07 -35.24
C VAL A 39 -44.76 -5.60 -36.10
N PHE A 40 -44.95 -6.81 -36.63
CA PHE A 40 -44.03 -7.46 -37.56
C PHE A 40 -44.54 -7.33 -39.00
N SER A 41 -43.66 -7.06 -39.95
CA SER A 41 -44.00 -6.96 -41.37
C SER A 41 -42.96 -7.63 -42.24
N ASP A 42 -43.38 -8.33 -43.30
CA ASP A 42 -42.47 -8.99 -44.22
C ASP A 42 -41.54 -8.02 -44.95
N THR A 43 -40.33 -8.48 -45.27
CA THR A 43 -39.35 -7.71 -46.03
C THR A 43 -38.84 -8.52 -47.24
N PRO A 44 -38.33 -7.84 -48.29
CA PRO A 44 -37.68 -8.49 -49.43
C PRO A 44 -36.48 -9.39 -49.07
N GLN A 45 -35.92 -9.28 -47.86
CA GLN A 45 -34.79 -10.09 -47.40
C GLN A 45 -35.22 -11.39 -46.71
N GLY A 46 -36.51 -11.72 -46.71
CA GLY A 46 -37.03 -12.97 -46.14
C GLY A 46 -36.98 -13.03 -44.61
N VAL A 47 -36.78 -11.89 -43.95
CA VAL A 47 -36.81 -11.73 -42.49
C VAL A 47 -37.78 -10.60 -42.11
N PRO A 48 -38.54 -10.70 -41.00
CA PRO A 48 -39.52 -9.67 -40.65
C PRO A 48 -38.87 -8.36 -40.16
N SER A 49 -39.43 -7.22 -40.52
CA SER A 49 -39.15 -5.94 -39.86
C SER A 49 -40.01 -5.81 -38.60
N LEU A 50 -39.53 -5.07 -37.60
CA LEU A 50 -40.19 -4.85 -36.32
C LEU A 50 -40.43 -3.35 -36.09
N SER A 51 -41.66 -2.98 -35.71
CA SER A 51 -41.98 -1.64 -35.20
C SER A 51 -42.72 -1.74 -33.87
N VAL A 52 -42.43 -0.83 -32.94
CA VAL A 52 -43.08 -0.73 -31.63
C VAL A 52 -43.54 0.70 -31.41
N GLY A 53 -44.82 0.92 -31.08
CA GLY A 53 -45.37 2.25 -30.84
C GLY A 53 -45.11 3.24 -32.01
N GLY A 54 -45.15 2.75 -33.25
CA GLY A 54 -44.88 3.54 -34.47
C GLY A 54 -43.41 3.76 -34.81
N THR A 55 -42.47 3.36 -33.94
CA THR A 55 -41.02 3.46 -34.18
C THR A 55 -40.49 2.15 -34.77
N ALA A 56 -39.82 2.21 -35.93
CA ALA A 56 -39.17 1.03 -36.51
C ALA A 56 -37.89 0.69 -35.74
N LEU A 57 -37.74 -0.56 -35.31
CA LEU A 57 -36.57 -1.07 -34.58
C LEU A 57 -35.53 -1.73 -35.49
N CYS A 58 -35.81 -1.79 -36.79
CA CYS A 58 -34.88 -2.10 -37.87
C CYS A 58 -35.47 -1.56 -39.18
N SER A 59 -34.68 -1.57 -40.25
CA SER A 59 -35.09 -1.13 -41.59
C SER A 59 -36.35 -1.86 -42.04
N ARG A 60 -37.33 -1.12 -42.54
CA ARG A 60 -38.60 -1.69 -43.07
C ARG A 60 -38.41 -2.50 -44.35
N HIS A 61 -37.24 -2.38 -45.00
CA HIS A 61 -37.00 -2.95 -46.33
C HIS A 61 -35.74 -3.82 -46.37
N ARG A 62 -34.65 -3.42 -45.68
CA ARG A 62 -33.36 -4.13 -45.72
C ARG A 62 -32.76 -4.29 -44.30
N PRO A 63 -33.40 -5.03 -43.37
CA PRO A 63 -32.91 -5.19 -41.99
C PRO A 63 -31.49 -5.78 -41.87
N LEU A 64 -31.14 -6.74 -42.73
CA LEU A 64 -29.84 -7.45 -42.65
C LEU A 64 -28.68 -6.54 -43.08
N ASP A 65 -28.90 -5.62 -44.01
CA ASP A 65 -27.85 -4.72 -44.49
C ASP A 65 -27.57 -3.59 -43.51
N GLU A 66 -28.62 -3.11 -42.83
CA GLU A 66 -28.48 -2.18 -41.70
C GLU A 66 -27.66 -2.83 -40.58
N ALA A 67 -28.01 -4.06 -40.22
CA ALA A 67 -27.29 -4.85 -39.22
C ALA A 67 -25.82 -5.06 -39.60
N ALA A 68 -25.53 -5.43 -40.84
CA ALA A 68 -24.17 -5.63 -41.33
C ALA A 68 -23.34 -4.32 -41.27
N ARG A 69 -23.93 -3.19 -41.63
CA ARG A 69 -23.28 -1.87 -41.56
C ARG A 69 -23.02 -1.41 -40.14
N LEU A 70 -23.93 -1.71 -39.22
CA LEU A 70 -23.73 -1.40 -37.80
C LEU A 70 -22.60 -2.26 -37.22
N ALA A 71 -22.60 -3.56 -37.53
CA ALA A 71 -21.55 -4.46 -37.09
C ALA A 71 -20.17 -4.08 -37.67
N SER A 72 -20.09 -3.61 -38.92
CA SER A 72 -18.81 -3.27 -39.58
C SER A 72 -18.05 -2.10 -38.94
N GLN A 73 -18.70 -1.33 -38.05
CA GLN A 73 -18.05 -0.26 -37.29
C GLN A 73 -17.15 -0.79 -36.17
N LEU A 74 -17.30 -2.07 -35.81
CA LEU A 74 -16.55 -2.72 -34.74
C LEU A 74 -15.26 -3.36 -35.26
N ASP A 75 -14.15 -3.05 -34.59
CA ASP A 75 -12.90 -3.79 -34.70
C ASP A 75 -12.93 -5.01 -33.78
N LEU A 76 -13.32 -6.15 -34.32
CA LEU A 76 -13.41 -7.41 -33.58
C LEU A 76 -12.04 -8.06 -33.35
N VAL A 77 -10.96 -7.57 -33.98
CA VAL A 77 -9.59 -8.04 -33.71
C VAL A 77 -9.14 -7.49 -32.36
N GLU A 78 -9.34 -6.19 -32.12
CA GLU A 78 -8.95 -5.52 -30.87
C GLU A 78 -9.97 -5.62 -29.73
N HIS A 79 -11.21 -6.05 -30.00
CA HIS A 79 -12.26 -6.16 -28.98
C HIS A 79 -12.86 -7.57 -28.92
N ALA A 80 -12.68 -8.24 -27.78
CA ALA A 80 -13.19 -9.59 -27.52
C ALA A 80 -14.55 -9.60 -26.82
N VAL A 81 -14.96 -8.48 -26.22
CA VAL A 81 -16.29 -8.31 -25.63
C VAL A 81 -17.01 -7.17 -26.32
N ILE A 82 -18.21 -7.45 -26.83
CA ILE A 82 -19.07 -6.46 -27.47
C ILE A 82 -20.32 -6.24 -26.63
N VAL A 83 -20.50 -5.01 -26.16
CA VAL A 83 -21.64 -4.61 -25.34
C VAL A 83 -22.65 -3.89 -26.22
N VAL A 84 -23.86 -4.43 -26.33
CA VAL A 84 -24.91 -3.92 -27.22
C VAL A 84 -26.05 -3.33 -26.40
N MET A 85 -26.37 -2.07 -26.68
CA MET A 85 -27.47 -1.35 -26.02
C MET A 85 -28.76 -1.48 -26.84
N GLY A 86 -29.58 -2.47 -26.48
CA GLY A 86 -30.84 -2.79 -27.13
C GLY A 86 -30.75 -4.00 -28.06
N PHE A 87 -31.63 -4.96 -27.84
CA PHE A 87 -31.73 -6.15 -28.69
C PHE A 87 -32.52 -5.87 -29.97
N GLY A 88 -33.58 -5.05 -29.90
CA GLY A 88 -34.44 -4.78 -31.04
C GLY A 88 -34.94 -6.08 -31.68
N ALA A 89 -34.82 -6.21 -33.00
CA ALA A 89 -35.11 -7.44 -33.73
C ALA A 89 -33.94 -8.47 -33.75
N GLY A 90 -32.82 -8.18 -33.09
CA GLY A 90 -31.67 -9.09 -32.94
C GLY A 90 -30.74 -9.21 -34.16
N TYR A 91 -31.01 -8.55 -35.29
CA TYR A 91 -30.21 -8.71 -36.52
C TYR A 91 -28.79 -8.16 -36.40
N HIS A 92 -28.58 -7.01 -35.76
CA HIS A 92 -27.24 -6.47 -35.52
C HIS A 92 -26.43 -7.37 -34.58
N VAL A 93 -27.08 -7.93 -33.55
CA VAL A 93 -26.45 -8.90 -32.65
C VAL A 93 -26.03 -10.15 -33.40
N ARG A 94 -26.90 -10.66 -34.29
CA ARG A 94 -26.58 -11.77 -35.20
C ARG A 94 -25.36 -11.47 -36.09
N ALA A 95 -25.33 -10.31 -36.74
CA ALA A 95 -24.22 -9.93 -37.63
C ALA A 95 -22.87 -9.81 -36.88
N ILE A 96 -22.90 -9.44 -35.60
CA ILE A 96 -21.72 -9.44 -34.74
C ILE A 96 -21.34 -10.88 -34.35
N ALA A 97 -22.30 -11.70 -33.92
CA ALA A 97 -22.09 -13.08 -33.51
C ALA A 97 -21.47 -13.94 -34.63
N GLU A 98 -21.99 -13.83 -35.85
CA GLU A 98 -21.47 -14.57 -37.01
C GLU A 98 -20.02 -14.21 -37.35
N ARG A 99 -19.56 -12.99 -37.02
CA ARG A 99 -18.16 -12.56 -37.20
C ARG A 99 -17.26 -12.87 -36.02
N LEU A 100 -17.81 -12.85 -34.79
CA LEU A 100 -17.06 -13.06 -33.55
C LEU A 100 -16.90 -14.56 -33.22
N GLY A 101 -17.87 -15.39 -33.60
CA GLY A 101 -17.89 -16.82 -33.30
C GLY A 101 -17.81 -17.10 -31.79
N ASP A 102 -17.02 -18.10 -31.41
CA ASP A 102 -16.73 -18.49 -30.03
C ASP A 102 -15.51 -17.76 -29.44
N SER A 103 -14.87 -16.88 -30.23
CA SER A 103 -13.66 -16.14 -29.87
C SER A 103 -13.92 -14.89 -29.01
N GLY A 104 -15.15 -14.70 -28.53
CA GLY A 104 -15.54 -13.55 -27.72
C GLY A 104 -16.92 -13.69 -27.07
N ILE A 105 -17.33 -12.62 -26.39
CA ILE A 105 -18.61 -12.54 -25.65
C ILE A 105 -19.41 -11.36 -26.16
N ILE A 106 -20.71 -11.55 -26.34
CA ILE A 106 -21.66 -10.46 -26.59
C ILE A 106 -22.52 -10.28 -25.34
N VAL A 107 -22.56 -9.06 -24.82
CA VAL A 107 -23.42 -8.65 -23.71
C VAL A 107 -24.51 -7.75 -24.26
N VAL A 108 -25.77 -8.13 -24.10
CA VAL A 108 -26.93 -7.36 -24.59
C VAL A 108 -27.68 -6.78 -23.40
N PHE A 109 -27.84 -5.45 -23.36
CA PHE A 109 -28.73 -4.79 -22.42
C PHE A 109 -30.11 -4.56 -23.05
N GLU A 110 -31.14 -5.21 -22.53
CA GLU A 110 -32.53 -5.11 -22.98
C GLU A 110 -33.49 -5.12 -21.78
N PRO A 111 -33.97 -3.95 -21.32
CA PRO A 111 -34.85 -3.88 -20.15
C PRO A 111 -36.31 -4.30 -20.43
N ASP A 112 -36.73 -4.37 -21.69
CA ASP A 112 -38.12 -4.69 -22.05
C ASP A 112 -38.30 -6.19 -22.33
N LEU A 113 -38.71 -6.92 -21.28
CA LEU A 113 -38.97 -8.36 -21.34
C LEU A 113 -40.11 -8.71 -22.30
N GLY A 114 -41.15 -7.86 -22.39
CA GLY A 114 -42.29 -8.10 -23.28
C GLY A 114 -41.89 -8.01 -24.75
N LEU A 115 -41.05 -7.03 -25.09
CA LEU A 115 -40.48 -6.90 -26.43
C LEU A 115 -39.58 -8.09 -26.77
N LEU A 116 -38.66 -8.44 -25.86
CA LEU A 116 -37.75 -9.57 -26.06
C LEU A 116 -38.52 -10.88 -26.25
N ARG A 117 -39.61 -11.08 -25.49
CA ARG A 117 -40.54 -12.20 -25.66
C ARG A 117 -41.19 -12.19 -27.05
N SER A 118 -41.78 -11.08 -27.49
CA SER A 118 -42.40 -10.98 -28.82
C SER A 118 -41.43 -11.32 -29.96
N VAL A 119 -40.18 -10.87 -29.85
CA VAL A 119 -39.14 -11.10 -30.86
C VAL A 119 -38.74 -12.57 -30.91
N LEU A 120 -38.46 -13.18 -29.75
CA LEU A 120 -38.05 -14.59 -29.67
C LEU A 120 -39.19 -15.56 -30.01
N GLU A 121 -40.44 -15.11 -30.01
CA GLU A 121 -41.59 -15.89 -30.44
C GLU A 121 -41.79 -15.87 -31.97
N GLN A 122 -41.40 -14.78 -32.63
CA GLN A 122 -41.62 -14.57 -34.07
C GLN A 122 -40.39 -14.83 -34.95
N ILE A 123 -39.17 -14.68 -34.41
CA ILE A 123 -37.91 -14.75 -35.17
C ILE A 123 -37.04 -15.88 -34.62
N ASP A 124 -36.65 -16.83 -35.46
CA ASP A 124 -35.70 -17.88 -35.10
C ASP A 124 -34.26 -17.32 -35.04
N HIS A 125 -33.69 -17.31 -33.83
CA HIS A 125 -32.32 -16.87 -33.56
C HIS A 125 -31.37 -18.02 -33.19
N THR A 126 -31.84 -19.27 -33.25
CA THR A 126 -31.11 -20.43 -32.72
C THR A 126 -29.77 -20.69 -33.42
N SER A 127 -29.66 -20.41 -34.72
CA SER A 127 -28.48 -20.73 -35.53
C SER A 127 -27.22 -20.01 -35.04
N TRP A 128 -27.30 -18.70 -34.85
CA TRP A 128 -26.17 -17.87 -34.43
C TRP A 128 -25.99 -17.87 -32.90
N MET A 129 -27.08 -17.98 -32.11
CA MET A 129 -26.98 -18.05 -30.65
C MET A 129 -26.22 -19.29 -30.15
N ARG A 130 -26.16 -20.36 -30.94
CA ARG A 130 -25.39 -21.57 -30.60
C ARG A 130 -23.89 -21.42 -30.76
N GLY A 131 -23.44 -20.53 -31.66
CA GLY A 131 -22.04 -20.38 -32.05
C GLY A 131 -21.28 -19.29 -31.28
N THR A 132 -21.96 -18.52 -30.42
CA THR A 132 -21.35 -17.37 -29.72
C THR A 132 -21.78 -17.33 -28.26
N GLN A 133 -20.91 -16.80 -27.40
CA GLN A 133 -21.23 -16.60 -25.99
C GLN A 133 -22.10 -15.34 -25.82
N LEU A 134 -23.36 -15.53 -25.42
CA LEU A 134 -24.35 -14.46 -25.30
C LEU A 134 -24.84 -14.29 -23.85
N LEU A 135 -24.72 -13.08 -23.31
CA LEU A 135 -25.20 -12.69 -21.99
C LEU A 135 -26.24 -11.58 -22.12
N PHE A 136 -27.39 -11.73 -21.46
CA PHE A 136 -28.40 -10.68 -21.39
C PHE A 136 -28.44 -10.03 -20.02
N VAL A 137 -28.64 -8.72 -20.00
CA VAL A 137 -28.83 -7.91 -18.81
C VAL A 137 -30.12 -7.13 -18.98
N THR A 138 -30.99 -7.19 -17.99
CA THR A 138 -32.34 -6.59 -18.05
C THR A 138 -32.54 -5.51 -16.99
N ASP A 139 -31.72 -5.49 -15.95
CA ASP A 139 -31.67 -4.43 -14.94
C ASP A 139 -30.30 -3.74 -15.01
N ALA A 140 -30.29 -2.42 -15.19
CA ALA A 140 -29.08 -1.61 -15.26
C ALA A 140 -28.37 -1.49 -13.91
N LEU A 141 -29.08 -1.71 -12.79
CA LEU A 141 -28.62 -1.47 -11.43
C LEU A 141 -28.19 -2.74 -10.68
N ASP A 142 -28.53 -3.93 -11.19
CA ASP A 142 -28.15 -5.21 -10.58
C ASP A 142 -26.69 -5.60 -10.93
N ARG A 143 -25.75 -4.96 -10.23
CA ARG A 143 -24.31 -5.19 -10.38
C ARG A 143 -23.90 -6.60 -9.96
N GLY A 144 -24.55 -7.17 -8.93
CA GLY A 144 -24.23 -8.50 -8.41
C GLY A 144 -24.46 -9.60 -9.44
N THR A 145 -25.63 -9.58 -10.10
CA THR A 145 -25.94 -10.52 -11.18
C THR A 145 -25.03 -10.32 -12.38
N LEU A 146 -24.73 -9.08 -12.77
CA LEU A 146 -23.81 -8.80 -13.88
C LEU A 146 -22.41 -9.36 -13.61
N ALA A 147 -21.85 -9.12 -12.41
CA ALA A 147 -20.55 -9.64 -12.00
C ALA A 147 -20.51 -11.17 -12.02
N ARG A 148 -21.56 -11.83 -11.50
CA ARG A 148 -21.71 -13.29 -11.53
C ARG A 148 -21.73 -13.85 -12.96
N LYS A 149 -22.45 -13.21 -13.89
CA LYS A 149 -22.52 -13.67 -15.30
C LYS A 149 -21.18 -13.57 -16.05
N LEU A 150 -20.32 -12.64 -15.64
CA LEU A 150 -19.00 -12.41 -16.24
C LEU A 150 -17.87 -13.19 -15.56
N GLU A 151 -18.18 -13.98 -14.53
CA GLU A 151 -17.19 -14.82 -13.85
C GLU A 151 -16.51 -15.79 -14.84
N GLY A 152 -15.18 -15.84 -14.79
CA GLY A 152 -14.36 -16.66 -15.69
C GLY A 152 -14.11 -16.02 -17.06
N ALA A 153 -14.66 -14.83 -17.35
CA ALA A 153 -14.44 -14.11 -18.60
C ALA A 153 -13.30 -13.08 -18.53
N GLU A 154 -12.53 -13.03 -17.44
CA GLU A 154 -11.56 -11.96 -17.17
C GLU A 154 -10.49 -11.87 -18.24
N SER A 155 -10.00 -13.01 -18.72
CA SER A 155 -9.00 -13.09 -19.80
C SER A 155 -9.53 -12.61 -21.15
N ILE A 156 -10.84 -12.74 -21.41
CA ILE A 156 -11.50 -12.25 -22.62
C ILE A 156 -11.73 -10.74 -22.47
N ILE A 157 -12.21 -10.28 -21.32
CA ILE A 157 -12.38 -8.86 -21.00
C ILE A 157 -11.06 -8.09 -21.14
N ALA A 158 -9.94 -8.69 -20.68
CA ALA A 158 -8.59 -8.13 -20.80
C ALA A 158 -8.15 -7.89 -22.26
N GLN A 159 -8.75 -8.60 -23.22
CA GLN A 159 -8.47 -8.48 -24.65
C GLN A 159 -9.30 -7.42 -25.37
N GLY A 160 -10.07 -6.59 -24.65
CA GLY A 160 -10.72 -5.40 -25.19
C GLY A 160 -12.24 -5.46 -25.16
N VAL A 161 -12.86 -4.29 -24.93
CA VAL A 161 -14.32 -4.13 -24.82
C VAL A 161 -14.76 -2.98 -25.71
N ALA A 162 -15.79 -3.19 -26.53
CA ALA A 162 -16.41 -2.14 -27.33
C ALA A 162 -17.90 -2.01 -26.97
N PHE A 163 -18.39 -0.78 -26.95
CA PHE A 163 -19.81 -0.48 -26.76
C PHE A 163 -20.44 -0.13 -28.11
N LEU A 164 -21.61 -0.71 -28.39
CA LEU A 164 -22.42 -0.45 -29.56
C LEU A 164 -23.82 -0.01 -29.12
N GLU A 165 -24.13 1.26 -29.38
CA GLU A 165 -25.49 1.76 -29.21
C GLU A 165 -26.34 1.36 -30.42
N HIS A 166 -27.49 0.70 -30.22
CA HIS A 166 -28.42 0.42 -31.31
C HIS A 166 -29.34 1.62 -31.52
N PRO A 167 -29.16 2.43 -32.58
CA PRO A 167 -29.83 3.73 -32.69
C PRO A 167 -31.37 3.67 -32.60
N PRO A 168 -32.06 2.69 -33.22
CA PRO A 168 -33.51 2.54 -33.08
C PRO A 168 -34.00 2.25 -31.65
N SER A 169 -33.16 1.66 -30.79
CA SER A 169 -33.52 1.36 -29.40
C SER A 169 -33.25 2.50 -28.42
N ARG A 170 -32.43 3.50 -28.81
CA ARG A 170 -31.97 4.60 -27.95
C ARG A 170 -33.10 5.31 -27.21
N ARG A 171 -34.16 5.71 -27.92
CA ARG A 171 -35.28 6.46 -27.33
C ARG A 171 -36.04 5.66 -26.26
N ARG A 172 -36.17 4.35 -26.44
CA ARG A 172 -36.90 3.46 -25.52
C ARG A 172 -36.07 3.15 -24.28
N ILE A 173 -34.78 2.89 -24.47
CA ILE A 173 -33.87 2.57 -23.36
C ILE A 173 -33.57 3.82 -22.53
N GLY A 174 -33.45 4.99 -23.17
CA GLY A 174 -33.29 6.27 -22.49
C GLY A 174 -32.05 6.30 -21.58
N ASP A 175 -32.21 6.90 -20.40
CA ASP A 175 -31.12 7.13 -19.44
C ASP A 175 -30.53 5.84 -18.85
N LEU A 176 -31.29 4.73 -18.88
CA LEU A 176 -30.79 3.42 -18.44
C LEU A 176 -29.57 2.97 -19.24
N ALA A 177 -29.43 3.42 -20.49
CA ALA A 177 -28.27 3.09 -21.30
C ALA A 177 -26.97 3.69 -20.73
N GLY A 178 -27.01 4.94 -20.29
CA GLY A 178 -25.87 5.62 -19.66
C GLY A 178 -25.51 4.99 -18.32
N GLN A 179 -26.52 4.67 -17.50
CA GLN A 179 -26.34 4.02 -16.21
C GLN A 179 -25.67 2.64 -16.35
N PHE A 180 -26.20 1.80 -17.25
CA PHE A 180 -25.61 0.48 -17.52
C PHE A 180 -24.18 0.60 -18.07
N THR A 181 -23.94 1.52 -19.01
CA THR A 181 -22.60 1.72 -19.59
C THR A 181 -21.57 2.08 -18.52
N SER A 182 -21.93 2.99 -17.60
CA SER A 182 -21.06 3.37 -16.47
C SER A 182 -20.77 2.18 -15.57
N ASN A 183 -21.82 1.46 -15.13
CA ASN A 183 -21.69 0.31 -14.24
C ASN A 183 -20.85 -0.82 -14.88
N PHE A 184 -21.06 -1.11 -16.16
CA PHE A 184 -20.30 -2.12 -16.89
C PHE A 184 -18.83 -1.71 -17.06
N ALA A 185 -18.56 -0.44 -17.39
CA ALA A 185 -17.20 0.06 -17.54
C ALA A 185 -16.40 -0.02 -16.24
N GLU A 186 -17.03 0.27 -15.09
CA GLU A 186 -16.43 0.08 -13.77
C GLU A 186 -16.07 -1.38 -13.49
N LEU A 187 -17.01 -2.30 -13.76
CA LEU A 187 -16.79 -3.73 -13.58
C LEU A 187 -15.67 -4.28 -14.49
N VAL A 188 -15.64 -3.87 -15.76
CA VAL A 188 -14.57 -4.20 -16.71
C VAL A 188 -13.23 -3.71 -16.21
N THR A 189 -13.18 -2.48 -15.70
CA THR A 189 -11.96 -1.88 -15.17
C THR A 189 -11.46 -2.66 -13.96
N ALA A 190 -12.34 -2.98 -13.00
CA ALA A 190 -12.01 -3.79 -11.83
C ALA A 190 -11.53 -5.20 -12.21
N SER A 191 -12.20 -5.85 -13.16
CA SER A 191 -11.85 -7.19 -13.66
C SER A 191 -10.48 -7.18 -14.35
N LYS A 192 -10.21 -6.20 -15.22
CA LYS A 192 -8.91 -6.03 -15.89
C LYS A 192 -7.77 -5.83 -14.90
N ILE A 193 -7.96 -4.98 -13.89
CA ILE A 193 -6.93 -4.71 -12.87
C ILE A 193 -6.63 -5.98 -12.08
N THR A 194 -7.66 -6.69 -11.64
CA THR A 194 -7.53 -7.93 -10.86
C THR A 194 -6.80 -9.00 -11.66
N PHE A 195 -7.20 -9.19 -12.93
CA PHE A 195 -6.58 -10.15 -13.83
C PHE A 195 -5.12 -9.80 -14.13
N MET A 196 -4.83 -8.55 -14.51
CA MET A 196 -3.46 -8.11 -14.78
C MET A 196 -2.56 -8.20 -13.55
N THR A 197 -3.08 -7.84 -12.37
CA THR A 197 -2.33 -7.98 -11.12
C THR A 197 -2.00 -9.44 -10.82
N THR A 198 -2.96 -10.36 -11.05
CA THR A 198 -2.75 -11.80 -10.89
C THR A 198 -1.67 -12.31 -11.85
N LEU A 199 -1.75 -11.95 -13.13
CA LEU A 199 -0.75 -12.32 -14.14
C LEU A 199 0.65 -11.80 -13.80
N MET A 200 0.75 -10.54 -13.39
CA MET A 200 2.03 -9.91 -13.06
C MET A 200 2.66 -10.45 -11.77
N ARG A 201 1.86 -11.09 -10.91
CA ARG A 201 2.29 -11.66 -9.63
C ARG A 201 2.38 -13.19 -9.63
N SER A 202 2.23 -13.86 -10.79
CA SER A 202 2.26 -15.33 -10.85
C SER A 202 3.56 -15.89 -10.27
N VAL A 203 4.69 -15.24 -10.56
CA VAL A 203 6.01 -15.65 -10.08
C VAL A 203 6.12 -15.51 -8.55
N ASP A 204 5.68 -14.38 -7.98
CA ASP A 204 5.66 -14.16 -6.52
C ASP A 204 4.71 -15.13 -5.82
N THR A 205 3.56 -15.41 -6.43
CA THR A 205 2.55 -16.34 -5.92
C THR A 205 3.12 -17.76 -5.83
N VAL A 206 3.72 -18.24 -6.93
CA VAL A 206 4.37 -19.57 -6.97
C VAL A 206 5.51 -19.64 -5.96
N ARG A 207 6.32 -18.58 -5.85
CA ARG A 207 7.39 -18.49 -4.86
C ARG A 207 6.86 -18.63 -3.43
N ASN A 208 5.84 -17.86 -3.04
CA ASN A 208 5.27 -17.94 -1.69
C ASN A 208 4.70 -19.33 -1.39
N LEU A 209 3.98 -19.92 -2.37
CA LEU A 209 3.47 -21.29 -2.26
C LEU A 209 4.60 -22.29 -2.01
N LEU A 210 5.67 -22.22 -2.81
CA LEU A 210 6.83 -23.09 -2.69
C LEU A 210 7.59 -22.91 -1.37
N LEU A 211 7.64 -21.69 -0.83
CA LEU A 211 8.28 -21.40 0.45
C LEU A 211 7.42 -21.75 1.68
N ASN A 212 6.10 -21.92 1.50
CA ASN A 212 5.17 -22.40 2.55
C ASN A 212 4.88 -23.91 2.47
N ILE A 213 5.60 -24.63 1.61
CA ILE A 213 5.32 -26.04 1.33
C ILE A 213 5.48 -26.95 2.57
N ASP A 214 6.34 -26.57 3.51
CA ASP A 214 6.53 -27.28 4.78
C ASP A 214 5.27 -27.23 5.65
N HIS A 215 4.69 -26.03 5.81
CA HIS A 215 3.42 -25.84 6.52
C HIS A 215 2.25 -26.54 5.81
N TYR A 216 2.22 -26.51 4.47
CA TYR A 216 1.17 -27.15 3.70
C TYR A 216 1.22 -28.69 3.77
N ALA A 217 2.38 -29.28 3.48
CA ALA A 217 2.58 -30.72 3.42
C ALA A 217 2.66 -31.36 4.82
N GLY A 218 3.40 -30.73 5.74
CA GLY A 218 3.64 -31.25 7.09
C GLY A 218 2.61 -30.80 8.13
N GLY A 219 1.89 -29.69 7.91
CA GLY A 219 1.00 -29.07 8.90
C GLY A 219 -0.42 -29.64 8.91
N ALA A 220 -1.42 -28.77 9.15
CA ALA A 220 -2.84 -29.12 9.18
C ALA A 220 -3.63 -28.36 8.10
N GLY A 221 -4.61 -29.05 7.49
CA GLY A 221 -5.62 -28.41 6.66
C GLY A 221 -6.74 -27.81 7.51
N ILE A 222 -7.84 -27.42 6.86
CA ILE A 222 -9.08 -26.98 7.51
C ILE A 222 -10.21 -28.01 7.42
N VAL A 223 -10.01 -29.18 6.79
CA VAL A 223 -11.08 -30.17 6.52
C VAL A 223 -11.90 -30.55 7.75
N ASP A 224 -11.25 -30.72 8.90
CA ASP A 224 -11.89 -31.06 10.18
C ASP A 224 -12.73 -29.91 10.77
N LEU A 225 -12.64 -28.70 10.22
CA LEU A 225 -13.46 -27.55 10.59
C LEU A 225 -14.78 -27.48 9.81
N GLU A 226 -14.97 -28.29 8.77
CA GLU A 226 -16.18 -28.25 7.96
C GLU A 226 -17.41 -28.52 8.84
N GLN A 227 -18.38 -27.59 8.84
CA GLN A 227 -19.58 -27.64 9.68
C GLN A 227 -19.34 -27.71 11.20
N ALA A 228 -18.12 -27.47 11.69
CA ALA A 228 -17.79 -27.60 13.12
C ALA A 228 -18.52 -26.60 14.04
N ALA A 229 -19.09 -25.53 13.48
CA ALA A 229 -19.91 -24.55 14.18
C ALA A 229 -21.26 -24.32 13.48
N ALA A 230 -21.85 -25.39 12.92
CA ALA A 230 -23.13 -25.34 12.23
C ALA A 230 -24.22 -24.63 13.06
N GLY A 231 -24.88 -23.63 12.43
CA GLY A 231 -25.97 -22.86 13.05
C GLY A 231 -25.54 -21.91 14.18
N ARG A 232 -24.24 -21.71 14.40
CA ARG A 232 -23.73 -20.72 15.37
C ARG A 232 -23.61 -19.35 14.71
N LEU A 233 -23.68 -18.29 15.52
CA LEU A 233 -23.29 -16.94 15.11
C LEU A 233 -21.77 -16.92 14.84
N ALA A 234 -21.38 -16.44 13.67
CA ALA A 234 -20.01 -15.98 13.44
C ALA A 234 -19.95 -14.45 13.44
N ILE A 235 -18.89 -13.89 14.02
CA ILE A 235 -18.55 -12.48 13.96
C ILE A 235 -17.22 -12.35 13.24
N THR A 236 -17.23 -11.79 12.04
CA THR A 236 -16.01 -11.49 11.28
C THR A 236 -15.55 -10.07 11.60
N VAL A 237 -14.28 -9.94 12.01
CA VAL A 237 -13.72 -8.69 12.55
C VAL A 237 -12.65 -8.14 11.61
N SER A 238 -12.99 -7.06 10.91
CA SER A 238 -12.14 -6.38 9.93
C SER A 238 -11.58 -5.05 10.46
N ALA A 239 -10.51 -4.55 9.84
CA ALA A 239 -9.72 -3.42 10.37
C ALA A 239 -10.28 -2.02 10.08
N GLY A 240 -11.52 -1.90 9.59
CA GLY A 240 -12.16 -0.63 9.33
C GLY A 240 -12.25 0.23 10.60
N PRO A 241 -12.15 1.58 10.48
CA PRO A 241 -12.13 2.47 11.63
C PRO A 241 -13.31 2.28 12.61
N SER A 242 -14.50 1.95 12.09
CA SER A 242 -15.70 1.73 12.91
C SER A 242 -15.59 0.61 13.95
N LEU A 243 -14.62 -0.32 13.81
CA LEU A 243 -14.37 -1.40 14.78
C LEU A 243 -14.20 -0.86 16.21
N HIS A 244 -13.68 0.37 16.36
CA HIS A 244 -13.50 1.01 17.66
C HIS A 244 -14.80 1.01 18.49
N ARG A 245 -15.94 1.27 17.85
CA ARG A 245 -17.27 1.31 18.49
C ARG A 245 -17.75 -0.07 18.96
N SER A 246 -17.12 -1.14 18.49
CA SER A 246 -17.52 -2.52 18.74
C SER A 246 -16.61 -3.27 19.72
N LEU A 247 -15.42 -2.75 20.03
CA LEU A 247 -14.43 -3.45 20.88
C LEU A 247 -15.01 -3.80 22.26
N ASP A 248 -15.64 -2.84 22.94
CA ASP A 248 -16.21 -3.08 24.27
C ASP A 248 -17.34 -4.12 24.27
N LEU A 249 -18.11 -4.18 23.18
CA LEU A 249 -19.18 -5.17 23.01
C LEU A 249 -18.60 -6.57 22.79
N LEU A 250 -17.52 -6.70 22.03
CA LEU A 250 -16.82 -7.96 21.80
C LEU A 250 -16.09 -8.46 23.05
N ALA A 251 -15.59 -7.54 23.88
CA ALA A 251 -14.91 -7.85 25.15
C ALA A 251 -15.87 -8.29 26.27
N LYS A 252 -17.19 -8.18 26.07
CA LYS A 252 -18.17 -8.62 27.07
C LYS A 252 -17.97 -10.10 27.43
N PRO A 253 -17.99 -10.46 28.73
CA PRO A 253 -17.84 -11.84 29.16
C PRO A 253 -18.82 -12.81 28.46
N GLY A 254 -18.30 -13.96 28.05
CA GLY A 254 -19.07 -15.03 27.40
C GLY A 254 -19.40 -14.80 25.93
N VAL A 255 -19.05 -13.67 25.31
CA VAL A 255 -19.26 -13.49 23.86
C VAL A 255 -18.45 -14.51 23.06
N CYS A 256 -17.16 -14.68 23.37
CA CYS A 256 -16.32 -15.70 22.74
C CYS A 256 -16.81 -17.13 22.97
N ASP A 257 -17.50 -17.43 24.09
CA ASP A 257 -18.02 -18.78 24.32
C ASP A 257 -19.23 -19.11 23.44
N ARG A 258 -19.96 -18.08 23.00
CA ARG A 258 -21.27 -18.18 22.34
C ARG A 258 -21.26 -17.84 20.86
N ALA A 259 -20.21 -17.19 20.36
CA ALA A 259 -20.04 -16.80 18.97
C ALA A 259 -18.64 -17.11 18.45
N VAL A 260 -18.54 -17.55 17.21
CA VAL A 260 -17.25 -17.76 16.54
C VAL A 260 -16.69 -16.41 16.10
N ILE A 261 -15.65 -15.94 16.76
CA ILE A 261 -14.92 -14.72 16.36
C ILE A 261 -13.80 -15.07 15.39
N ILE A 262 -13.84 -14.49 14.19
CA ILE A 262 -12.83 -14.64 13.14
C ILE A 262 -12.24 -13.26 12.83
N ALA A 263 -10.99 -13.05 13.22
CA ALA A 263 -10.28 -11.79 13.02
C ALA A 263 -9.48 -11.80 11.71
N THR A 264 -9.40 -10.67 11.01
CA THR A 264 -8.36 -10.48 10.00
C THR A 264 -7.00 -10.28 10.68
N GLN A 265 -5.89 -10.68 10.06
CA GLN A 265 -4.55 -10.53 10.68
C GLN A 265 -4.22 -9.12 11.19
N THR A 266 -4.75 -8.08 10.53
CA THR A 266 -4.59 -6.67 10.91
C THR A 266 -5.27 -6.29 12.23
N THR A 267 -6.30 -7.01 12.67
CA THR A 267 -7.08 -6.72 13.89
C THR A 267 -6.64 -7.53 15.10
N LEU A 268 -5.78 -8.54 14.93
CA LEU A 268 -5.34 -9.42 16.01
C LEU A 268 -4.76 -8.63 17.20
N ARG A 269 -3.82 -7.70 16.95
CA ARG A 269 -3.20 -6.91 18.03
C ARG A 269 -4.20 -6.01 18.77
N PRO A 270 -5.02 -5.19 18.08
CA PRO A 270 -6.08 -4.43 18.74
C PRO A 270 -7.03 -5.30 19.58
N LEU A 271 -7.42 -6.47 19.08
CA LEU A 271 -8.30 -7.39 19.82
C LEU A 271 -7.62 -7.92 21.09
N LEU A 272 -6.37 -8.39 20.99
CA LEU A 272 -5.61 -8.85 22.15
C LEU A 272 -5.42 -7.74 23.19
N ALA A 273 -5.14 -6.51 22.75
CA ALA A 273 -5.02 -5.35 23.63
C ALA A 273 -6.34 -5.01 24.36
N ALA A 274 -7.49 -5.28 23.73
CA ALA A 274 -8.82 -5.16 24.34
C ALA A 274 -9.23 -6.40 25.17
N GLY A 275 -8.34 -7.38 25.36
CA GLY A 275 -8.63 -8.61 26.10
C GLY A 275 -9.44 -9.65 25.32
N ILE A 276 -9.59 -9.48 24.00
CA ILE A 276 -10.36 -10.36 23.13
C ILE A 276 -9.41 -11.35 22.44
N ARG A 277 -9.59 -12.65 22.72
CA ARG A 277 -8.89 -13.73 22.02
C ARG A 277 -9.82 -14.33 20.95
N PRO A 278 -9.61 -14.03 19.65
CA PRO A 278 -10.44 -14.62 18.59
C PRO A 278 -10.17 -16.12 18.44
N HIS A 279 -11.10 -16.88 17.89
CA HIS A 279 -10.88 -18.32 17.65
C HIS A 279 -9.94 -18.53 16.46
N PHE A 280 -10.16 -17.72 15.42
CA PHE A 280 -9.39 -17.77 14.19
C PHE A 280 -8.86 -16.39 13.82
N VAL A 281 -7.67 -16.38 13.24
CA VAL A 281 -7.11 -15.24 12.53
C VAL A 281 -6.90 -15.66 11.09
N THR A 282 -7.35 -14.87 10.12
CA THR A 282 -7.13 -15.17 8.70
C THR A 282 -5.97 -14.34 8.11
N ALA A 283 -5.22 -14.93 7.19
CA ALA A 283 -4.12 -14.25 6.49
C ALA A 283 -4.02 -14.66 5.02
N LEU A 284 -3.82 -13.67 4.14
CA LEU A 284 -3.54 -13.89 2.72
C LEU A 284 -2.57 -12.86 2.10
N ASP A 285 -2.04 -11.92 2.89
CA ASP A 285 -1.18 -10.85 2.37
C ASP A 285 0.12 -11.39 1.79
N PHE A 286 0.56 -10.79 0.69
CA PHE A 286 1.70 -11.23 -0.11
C PHE A 286 2.99 -10.47 0.18
N HIS A 287 2.96 -9.45 1.06
CA HIS A 287 4.12 -8.61 1.39
C HIS A 287 4.77 -9.00 2.72
N GLU A 288 6.11 -8.89 2.75
CA GLU A 288 6.92 -9.09 3.95
C GLU A 288 6.53 -8.16 5.12
N ILE A 289 5.98 -6.98 4.82
CA ILE A 289 5.53 -6.01 5.84
C ILE A 289 4.50 -6.61 6.81
N SER A 290 3.80 -7.68 6.41
CA SER A 290 2.82 -8.40 7.23
C SER A 290 3.44 -8.98 8.51
N LYS A 291 4.77 -9.18 8.55
CA LYS A 291 5.51 -9.52 9.78
C LYS A 291 5.12 -8.59 10.94
N ARG A 292 4.91 -7.30 10.66
CA ARG A 292 4.62 -6.27 11.66
C ARG A 292 3.31 -6.50 12.41
N PHE A 293 2.36 -7.24 11.83
CA PHE A 293 1.10 -7.57 12.50
C PHE A 293 1.27 -8.55 13.66
N TYR A 294 2.42 -9.22 13.73
CA TYR A 294 2.73 -10.22 14.75
C TYR A 294 3.88 -9.79 15.69
N ASP A 295 4.50 -8.63 15.44
CA ASP A 295 5.58 -8.08 16.28
C ASP A 295 5.12 -7.95 17.75
N GLY A 296 5.83 -8.61 18.67
CA GLY A 296 5.58 -8.56 20.11
C GLY A 296 4.46 -9.47 20.63
N ILE A 297 3.86 -10.32 19.78
CA ILE A 297 2.90 -11.34 20.22
C ILE A 297 3.66 -12.57 20.73
N SER A 298 3.33 -13.05 21.92
CA SER A 298 3.91 -14.26 22.51
C SER A 298 3.07 -15.50 22.19
N ALA A 299 3.64 -16.70 22.39
CA ALA A 299 2.91 -17.96 22.25
C ALA A 299 1.75 -18.12 23.25
N ASP A 300 1.77 -17.40 24.38
CA ASP A 300 0.66 -17.45 25.35
C ASP A 300 -0.53 -16.57 24.92
N ASP A 301 -0.25 -15.42 24.30
CA ASP A 301 -1.28 -14.50 23.80
C ASP A 301 -2.19 -15.19 22.77
N VAL A 302 -1.61 -16.06 21.94
CA VAL A 302 -2.30 -16.79 20.86
C VAL A 302 -2.39 -18.30 21.10
N ARG A 303 -2.29 -18.74 22.36
CA ARG A 303 -2.27 -20.18 22.71
C ARG A 303 -3.47 -20.95 22.14
N ASP A 304 -4.63 -20.31 22.17
CA ASP A 304 -5.94 -20.85 21.79
C ASP A 304 -6.49 -20.18 20.50
N VAL A 305 -5.63 -19.45 19.77
CA VAL A 305 -5.97 -18.72 18.54
C VAL A 305 -5.32 -19.43 17.36
N THR A 306 -6.10 -19.88 16.38
CA THR A 306 -5.55 -20.57 15.19
C THR A 306 -5.43 -19.61 14.01
N LEU A 307 -4.24 -19.52 13.40
CA LEU A 307 -4.05 -18.84 12.12
C LEU A 307 -4.54 -19.75 10.98
N VAL A 308 -5.49 -19.28 10.18
CA VAL A 308 -5.94 -19.91 8.93
C VAL A 308 -5.41 -19.09 7.77
N ALA A 309 -4.35 -19.60 7.14
CA ALA A 309 -3.66 -18.90 6.06
C ALA A 309 -4.01 -19.48 4.69
N GLU A 310 -4.13 -18.61 3.69
CA GLU A 310 -4.02 -19.03 2.31
C GLU A 310 -2.55 -19.40 2.02
N PRO A 311 -2.24 -20.56 1.39
CA PRO A 311 -0.86 -20.99 1.19
C PRO A 311 0.02 -20.02 0.39
N LYS A 312 -0.60 -19.10 -0.37
CA LYS A 312 0.10 -18.06 -1.14
C LYS A 312 0.50 -16.82 -0.32
N ALA A 313 0.10 -16.76 0.96
CA ALA A 313 0.49 -15.69 1.87
C ALA A 313 2.03 -15.61 1.96
N HIS A 314 2.57 -14.42 2.25
CA HIS A 314 4.02 -14.25 2.37
C HIS A 314 4.58 -15.18 3.45
N PRO A 315 5.67 -15.94 3.20
CA PRO A 315 6.16 -16.97 4.12
C PRO A 315 6.46 -16.48 5.54
N VAL A 316 6.91 -15.22 5.65
CA VAL A 316 7.16 -14.57 6.94
C VAL A 316 5.96 -14.66 7.89
N ILE A 317 4.72 -14.67 7.39
CA ILE A 317 3.50 -14.72 8.22
C ILE A 317 3.44 -16.04 8.99
N LEU A 318 3.68 -17.16 8.31
CA LEU A 318 3.62 -18.49 8.92
C LEU A 318 4.85 -18.76 9.79
N ASP A 319 5.99 -18.14 9.46
CA ASP A 319 7.23 -18.24 10.23
C ASP A 319 7.17 -17.50 11.58
N VAL A 320 6.52 -16.33 11.63
CA VAL A 320 6.54 -15.46 12.82
C VAL A 320 5.32 -15.60 13.72
N PHE A 321 4.20 -16.15 13.23
CA PHE A 321 3.02 -16.39 14.08
C PHE A 321 3.34 -17.48 15.12
N PRO A 322 3.30 -17.19 16.44
CA PRO A 322 3.77 -18.12 17.46
C PRO A 322 2.72 -19.17 17.86
N GLY A 323 1.50 -19.06 17.32
CA GLY A 323 0.38 -19.96 17.60
C GLY A 323 0.22 -21.09 16.57
N PRO A 324 -0.84 -21.90 16.69
CA PRO A 324 -1.14 -22.97 15.74
C PRO A 324 -1.55 -22.46 14.34
N VAL A 325 -1.07 -23.11 13.28
CA VAL A 325 -1.31 -22.71 11.88
C VAL A 325 -2.07 -23.81 11.11
N ARG A 326 -3.06 -23.40 10.31
CA ARG A 326 -3.74 -24.21 9.30
C ARG A 326 -3.64 -23.54 7.94
N CYS A 327 -3.55 -24.36 6.89
CA CYS A 327 -3.59 -23.91 5.50
C CYS A 327 -4.89 -24.38 4.83
N CYS A 328 -5.56 -23.50 4.07
CA CYS A 328 -6.58 -23.97 3.13
C CYS A 328 -5.92 -24.62 1.89
N ALA A 329 -6.70 -25.30 1.06
CA ALA A 329 -6.22 -26.00 -0.12
C ALA A 329 -5.58 -25.07 -1.16
N SER A 330 -4.61 -25.61 -1.91
CA SER A 330 -3.96 -24.92 -3.02
C SER A 330 -3.83 -25.86 -4.22
N VAL A 331 -4.46 -25.47 -5.33
CA VAL A 331 -4.42 -26.21 -6.60
C VAL A 331 -2.98 -26.45 -7.05
N PHE A 332 -2.11 -25.44 -6.94
CA PHE A 332 -0.70 -25.55 -7.34
C PHE A 332 0.07 -26.53 -6.47
N LEU A 333 -0.07 -26.44 -5.14
CA LEU A 333 0.67 -27.32 -4.23
C LEU A 333 0.16 -28.76 -4.31
N ASP A 334 -1.15 -28.97 -4.50
CA ASP A 334 -1.72 -30.29 -4.71
C ASP A 334 -1.22 -30.94 -6.01
N GLN A 335 -1.09 -30.16 -7.09
CA GLN A 335 -0.49 -30.63 -8.34
C GLN A 335 1.00 -30.96 -8.17
N LEU A 336 1.75 -30.11 -7.46
CA LEU A 336 3.16 -30.33 -7.17
C LEU A 336 3.38 -31.61 -6.36
N LEU A 337 2.60 -31.81 -5.29
CA LEU A 337 2.69 -32.97 -4.40
C LEU A 337 2.22 -34.27 -5.07
N GLY A 338 1.36 -34.20 -6.10
CA GLY A 338 0.93 -35.35 -6.87
C GLY A 338 0.25 -36.41 -5.99
N GLU A 339 0.80 -37.62 -5.95
CA GLU A 339 0.29 -38.72 -5.11
C GLU A 339 0.39 -38.46 -3.59
N HIS A 340 1.22 -37.51 -3.18
CA HIS A 340 1.35 -37.12 -1.76
C HIS A 340 0.40 -36.00 -1.34
N ARG A 341 -0.47 -35.53 -2.24
CA ARG A 341 -1.51 -34.56 -1.89
C ARG A 341 -2.50 -35.18 -0.89
N ARG A 342 -3.16 -34.33 -0.10
CA ARG A 342 -4.18 -34.76 0.85
C ARG A 342 -5.33 -33.74 0.87
N PRO A 343 -6.50 -34.12 1.39
CA PRO A 343 -7.59 -33.16 1.60
C PRO A 343 -7.14 -32.05 2.55
N MET A 344 -7.12 -30.80 2.05
CA MET A 344 -6.75 -29.61 2.84
C MET A 344 -7.94 -28.70 3.16
N GLY A 345 -9.06 -28.85 2.45
CA GLY A 345 -10.28 -28.06 2.63
C GLY A 345 -10.23 -26.79 1.79
N GLU A 346 -11.21 -26.66 0.89
CA GLU A 346 -11.25 -25.60 -0.11
C GLU A 346 -12.06 -24.41 0.38
N LEU A 347 -11.52 -23.20 0.19
CA LEU A 347 -12.22 -21.94 0.36
C LEU A 347 -12.24 -21.20 -0.97
N PRO A 348 -13.30 -20.42 -1.26
CA PRO A 348 -13.30 -19.53 -2.42
C PRO A 348 -12.14 -18.53 -2.39
N ALA A 349 -11.71 -18.08 -3.57
CA ALA A 349 -10.66 -17.07 -3.68
C ALA A 349 -11.18 -15.69 -3.28
N GLY A 350 -10.59 -15.09 -2.25
CA GLY A 350 -10.93 -13.74 -1.78
C GLY A 350 -9.94 -12.68 -2.25
N ALA A 351 -10.41 -11.46 -2.56
CA ALA A 351 -9.55 -10.34 -2.92
C ALA A 351 -8.94 -9.59 -1.70
N THR A 352 -9.42 -9.87 -0.49
CA THR A 352 -8.91 -9.33 0.79
C THR A 352 -9.09 -10.34 1.92
N VAL A 353 -8.28 -10.24 2.97
CA VAL A 353 -8.32 -11.09 4.18
C VAL A 353 -9.73 -11.18 4.79
N ALA A 354 -10.52 -10.11 4.65
CA ALA A 354 -11.91 -10.07 5.12
C ALA A 354 -12.84 -11.06 4.38
N HIS A 355 -12.65 -11.28 3.08
CA HIS A 355 -13.38 -12.32 2.34
C HIS A 355 -13.06 -13.69 2.92
N LEU A 356 -11.79 -13.97 3.16
CA LEU A 356 -11.33 -15.23 3.74
C LEU A 356 -11.97 -15.48 5.12
N ALA A 357 -12.17 -14.44 5.93
CA ALA A 357 -12.88 -14.56 7.21
C ALA A 357 -14.35 -14.97 7.04
N VAL A 358 -15.07 -14.36 6.10
CA VAL A 358 -16.47 -14.72 5.78
C VAL A 358 -16.54 -16.13 5.20
N TYR A 359 -15.62 -16.50 4.32
CA TYR A 359 -15.57 -17.84 3.72
C TYR A 359 -15.28 -18.91 4.76
N LEU A 360 -14.39 -18.64 5.71
CA LEU A 360 -14.15 -19.55 6.84
C LEU A 360 -15.39 -19.69 7.71
N ALA A 361 -16.12 -18.59 8.01
CA ALA A 361 -17.39 -18.66 8.74
C ALA A 361 -18.43 -19.54 8.01
N ARG A 362 -18.53 -19.41 6.68
CA ARG A 362 -19.40 -20.25 5.85
C ARG A 362 -18.97 -21.72 5.88
N PHE A 363 -17.66 -21.99 5.78
CA PHE A 363 -17.09 -23.34 5.82
C PHE A 363 -17.35 -24.04 7.16
N LEU A 364 -17.30 -23.28 8.26
CA LEU A 364 -17.67 -23.74 9.61
C LEU A 364 -19.17 -24.04 9.77
N GLY A 365 -20.02 -23.67 8.81
CA GLY A 365 -21.47 -23.86 8.86
C GLY A 365 -22.23 -22.77 9.63
N CYS A 366 -21.59 -21.65 9.95
CA CYS A 366 -22.21 -20.59 10.74
C CYS A 366 -23.39 -19.93 10.00
N ASN A 367 -24.46 -19.64 10.74
CA ASN A 367 -25.65 -18.91 10.30
C ASN A 367 -26.38 -18.36 11.54
N PRO A 368 -26.47 -17.03 11.75
CA PRO A 368 -26.04 -15.96 10.85
C PRO A 368 -24.53 -15.67 10.89
N ILE A 369 -24.07 -14.85 9.93
CA ILE A 369 -22.71 -14.27 9.91
C ILE A 369 -22.83 -12.75 10.04
N ALA A 370 -22.26 -12.18 11.09
CA ALA A 370 -22.22 -10.74 11.33
C ALA A 370 -20.83 -10.16 11.05
N MET A 371 -20.78 -9.03 10.35
CA MET A 371 -19.55 -8.31 10.05
C MET A 371 -19.41 -7.07 10.93
N VAL A 372 -18.20 -6.85 11.47
CA VAL A 372 -17.86 -5.65 12.24
C VAL A 372 -16.54 -5.07 11.74
N GLY A 373 -16.42 -3.74 11.72
CA GLY A 373 -15.24 -3.07 11.16
C GLY A 373 -15.06 -3.29 9.65
N GLN A 374 -16.12 -3.66 8.91
CA GLN A 374 -16.07 -3.85 7.47
C GLN A 374 -16.45 -2.56 6.73
N ASP A 375 -15.74 -1.47 7.00
CA ASP A 375 -16.11 -0.13 6.52
C ASP A 375 -16.04 -0.02 5.00
N LEU A 376 -15.00 -0.57 4.37
CA LEU A 376 -14.71 -0.37 2.93
C LEU A 376 -14.63 1.12 2.54
N ALA A 377 -14.28 1.97 3.51
CA ALA A 377 -14.12 3.40 3.38
C ALA A 377 -13.21 3.94 4.50
N PHE A 378 -12.72 5.15 4.30
CA PHE A 378 -11.92 5.91 5.26
C PHE A 378 -12.82 6.72 6.20
N THR A 379 -13.60 5.99 7.01
CA THR A 379 -14.56 6.58 7.97
C THR A 379 -13.85 7.61 8.87
N ASP A 380 -14.44 8.80 8.98
CA ASP A 380 -13.93 9.95 9.74
C ASP A 380 -12.48 10.37 9.39
N GLY A 381 -12.04 10.10 8.16
CA GLY A 381 -10.68 10.43 7.69
C GLY A 381 -9.59 9.53 8.27
N LEU A 382 -9.94 8.32 8.72
CA LEU A 382 -9.00 7.34 9.28
C LEU A 382 -8.78 6.18 8.31
N TYR A 383 -7.54 5.71 8.19
CA TYR A 383 -7.21 4.60 7.28
C TYR A 383 -7.55 3.23 7.88
N TYR A 384 -7.26 3.04 9.17
CA TYR A 384 -7.60 1.84 9.94
C TYR A 384 -8.05 2.23 11.35
N LEU A 385 -8.59 1.24 12.07
CA LEU A 385 -8.75 1.29 13.52
C LEU A 385 -7.46 1.79 14.20
N PRO A 386 -7.55 2.79 15.10
CA PRO A 386 -6.44 3.17 15.98
C PRO A 386 -5.93 2.01 16.85
N GLY A 387 -4.62 1.94 17.09
CA GLY A 387 -3.96 0.89 17.86
C GLY A 387 -3.48 -0.30 17.02
N THR A 388 -3.44 -0.18 15.68
CA THR A 388 -2.88 -1.23 14.81
C THR A 388 -1.35 -1.12 14.74
N ALA A 389 -0.67 -2.15 14.22
CA ALA A 389 0.79 -2.16 14.10
C ALA A 389 1.38 -1.01 13.25
N ILE A 390 0.55 -0.37 12.43
CA ILE A 390 0.98 0.78 11.64
C ILE A 390 1.23 2.01 12.52
N ASP A 391 0.41 2.24 13.55
CA ASP A 391 0.51 3.44 14.40
C ASP A 391 1.83 3.42 15.17
N GLU A 392 2.27 2.23 15.59
CA GLU A 392 3.58 2.02 16.19
C GLU A 392 4.74 2.14 15.19
N THR A 393 4.52 1.86 13.92
CA THR A 393 5.52 2.10 12.87
C THR A 393 5.79 3.59 12.73
N TRP A 394 4.77 4.43 12.92
CA TRP A 394 4.88 5.88 12.83
C TRP A 394 5.34 6.54 14.14
N ALA A 395 5.27 5.85 15.28
CA ALA A 395 5.72 6.37 16.58
C ALA A 395 7.09 7.08 16.56
N PRO A 396 8.14 6.58 15.85
CA PRO A 396 9.43 7.25 15.77
C PRO A 396 9.44 8.49 14.85
N GLU A 397 8.38 8.71 14.08
CA GLU A 397 8.21 9.87 13.20
C GLU A 397 7.35 10.96 13.85
N LEU A 398 6.62 10.64 14.94
CA LEU A 398 5.71 11.59 15.60
C LEU A 398 6.47 12.67 16.36
N ASN A 399 6.01 13.90 16.20
CA ASN A 399 6.56 15.10 16.84
C ASN A 399 5.52 16.26 16.75
N PRO A 400 5.78 17.46 17.32
CA PRO A 400 4.83 18.57 17.29
C PRO A 400 4.41 19.07 15.90
N PHE A 401 5.13 18.67 14.84
CA PHE A 401 4.83 19.00 13.44
C PHE A 401 4.53 17.76 12.59
N ASN A 402 4.38 16.58 13.21
CA ASN A 402 4.00 15.34 12.56
C ASN A 402 3.09 14.53 13.48
N THR A 403 1.80 14.86 13.47
CA THR A 403 0.79 14.31 14.37
C THR A 403 0.22 12.99 13.83
N MET A 404 -0.49 12.25 14.69
CA MET A 404 -1.14 11.01 14.27
C MET A 404 -2.29 11.27 13.28
N GLU A 405 -3.05 12.35 13.47
CA GLU A 405 -4.10 12.81 12.55
C GLU A 405 -3.53 13.02 11.14
N MET A 406 -2.35 13.64 11.08
CA MET A 406 -1.67 13.89 9.82
C MET A 406 -1.16 12.61 9.18
N MET A 407 -0.59 11.68 9.94
CA MET A 407 -0.13 10.39 9.43
C MET A 407 -1.30 9.56 8.86
N GLN A 408 -2.45 9.56 9.54
CA GLN A 408 -3.67 8.90 9.05
C GLN A 408 -4.15 9.52 7.74
N TRP A 409 -4.23 10.85 7.67
CA TRP A 409 -4.64 11.55 6.45
C TRP A 409 -3.67 11.36 5.29
N GLN A 410 -2.36 11.53 5.52
CA GLN A 410 -1.33 11.34 4.49
C GLN A 410 -1.43 9.95 3.87
N ARG A 411 -1.74 8.92 4.68
CA ARG A 411 -1.91 7.58 4.16
C ARG A 411 -3.06 7.50 3.16
N ILE A 412 -4.20 8.14 3.44
CA ILE A 412 -5.34 8.24 2.53
C ILE A 412 -4.96 9.04 1.28
N ALA A 413 -4.41 10.24 1.45
CA ALA A 413 -4.08 11.17 0.37
C ALA A 413 -3.05 10.61 -0.63
N ARG A 414 -2.18 9.68 -0.20
CA ARG A 414 -1.24 8.96 -1.09
C ARG A 414 -1.94 8.10 -2.14
N HIS A 415 -3.22 7.75 -1.96
CA HIS A 415 -4.03 7.00 -2.91
C HIS A 415 -4.93 7.89 -3.78
N ARG A 416 -4.74 9.22 -3.79
CA ARG A 416 -5.62 10.22 -4.44
C ARG A 416 -6.13 9.83 -5.83
N ALA A 417 -5.28 9.28 -6.70
CA ALA A 417 -5.64 8.84 -8.06
C ALA A 417 -6.71 7.73 -8.11
N HIS A 418 -7.02 7.12 -6.97
CA HIS A 418 -7.98 6.04 -6.83
C HIS A 418 -9.09 6.34 -5.81
N LEU A 419 -9.09 7.53 -5.20
CA LEU A 419 -10.10 7.93 -4.24
C LEU A 419 -11.41 8.32 -4.94
N SER A 420 -12.51 8.05 -4.29
CA SER A 420 -13.84 8.50 -4.69
C SER A 420 -14.63 8.88 -3.44
N ARG A 421 -15.39 9.97 -3.51
CA ARG A 421 -16.24 10.44 -2.41
C ARG A 421 -17.64 9.88 -2.63
N VAL A 422 -18.14 9.12 -1.66
CA VAL A 422 -19.44 8.42 -1.71
C VAL A 422 -20.17 8.57 -0.38
N PRO A 423 -21.50 8.47 -0.33
CA PRO A 423 -22.23 8.47 0.94
C PRO A 423 -21.96 7.19 1.74
N ASP A 424 -21.73 7.34 3.04
CA ASP A 424 -21.63 6.24 4.01
C ASP A 424 -23.02 5.69 4.39
N VAL A 425 -23.07 4.69 5.27
CA VAL A 425 -24.31 4.10 5.80
C VAL A 425 -25.25 5.10 6.50
N ASN A 426 -24.75 6.29 6.89
CA ASN A 426 -25.52 7.38 7.51
C ASN A 426 -25.78 8.55 6.55
N GLY A 427 -25.41 8.44 5.27
CA GLY A 427 -25.53 9.49 4.26
C GLY A 427 -24.46 10.58 4.32
N ARG A 428 -23.45 10.47 5.18
CA ARG A 428 -22.31 11.40 5.27
C ARG A 428 -21.31 11.11 4.16
N PRO A 429 -20.68 12.12 3.55
CA PRO A 429 -19.72 11.89 2.48
C PRO A 429 -18.38 11.36 3.02
N VAL A 430 -17.98 10.17 2.56
CA VAL A 430 -16.75 9.49 2.96
C VAL A 430 -15.86 9.18 1.74
N TYR A 431 -14.56 9.16 1.93
CA TYR A 431 -13.64 8.66 0.91
C TYR A 431 -13.58 7.12 0.93
N THR A 432 -13.65 6.52 -0.24
CA THR A 432 -13.28 5.12 -0.48
C THR A 432 -12.26 5.08 -1.62
N ASP A 433 -11.61 3.95 -1.85
CA ASP A 433 -10.73 3.76 -2.99
C ASP A 433 -11.26 2.68 -3.95
N ARG A 434 -10.71 2.67 -5.17
CA ARG A 434 -11.11 1.71 -6.21
C ARG A 434 -10.89 0.24 -5.80
N GLN A 435 -9.94 -0.03 -4.92
CA GLN A 435 -9.66 -1.39 -4.43
C GLN A 435 -10.74 -1.86 -3.46
N MET A 436 -11.14 -1.02 -2.51
CA MET A 436 -12.24 -1.27 -1.58
C MET A 436 -13.59 -1.38 -2.29
N LEU A 437 -13.82 -0.61 -3.36
CA LEU A 437 -15.00 -0.80 -4.22
C LEU A 437 -14.99 -2.16 -4.93
N THR A 438 -13.83 -2.61 -5.40
CA THR A 438 -13.68 -3.96 -5.96
C THR A 438 -14.00 -5.04 -4.92
N TYR A 439 -13.58 -4.82 -3.66
CA TYR A 439 -13.92 -5.72 -2.56
C TYR A 439 -15.42 -5.71 -2.25
N LEU A 440 -16.04 -4.53 -2.23
CA LEU A 440 -17.48 -4.40 -2.03
C LEU A 440 -18.25 -5.20 -3.08
N HIS A 441 -17.88 -5.09 -4.36
CA HIS A 441 -18.55 -5.82 -5.44
C HIS A 441 -18.45 -7.34 -5.29
N GLN A 442 -17.29 -7.85 -4.86
CA GLN A 442 -17.13 -9.28 -4.60
C GLN A 442 -17.98 -9.73 -3.40
N PHE A 443 -18.00 -8.96 -2.31
CA PHE A 443 -18.89 -9.24 -1.17
C PHE A 443 -20.36 -9.24 -1.57
N GLU A 444 -20.84 -8.23 -2.29
CA GLU A 444 -22.25 -8.12 -2.71
C GLU A 444 -22.67 -9.30 -3.60
N ARG A 445 -21.79 -9.73 -4.52
CA ARG A 445 -21.98 -10.95 -5.32
C ARG A 445 -22.13 -12.18 -4.43
N ASP A 446 -21.24 -12.37 -3.46
CA ASP A 446 -21.24 -13.54 -2.60
C ASP A 446 -22.46 -13.53 -1.65
N PHE A 447 -22.85 -12.36 -1.13
CA PHE A 447 -24.01 -12.19 -0.26
C PHE A 447 -25.32 -12.44 -0.99
N ALA A 448 -25.43 -12.08 -2.26
CA ALA A 448 -26.58 -12.44 -3.10
C ALA A 448 -26.75 -13.97 -3.14
N ALA A 449 -25.67 -14.71 -3.44
CA ALA A 449 -25.69 -16.17 -3.47
C ALA A 449 -25.99 -16.79 -2.08
N TYR A 450 -25.48 -16.19 -1.01
CA TYR A 450 -25.75 -16.66 0.37
C TYR A 450 -27.20 -16.45 0.78
N ARG A 451 -27.80 -15.32 0.40
CA ARG A 451 -29.21 -15.04 0.65
C ARG A 451 -30.12 -16.05 -0.05
N GLU A 452 -29.81 -16.40 -1.31
CA GLU A 452 -30.53 -17.43 -2.06
C GLU A 452 -30.44 -18.81 -1.39
N ALA A 453 -29.28 -19.12 -0.80
CA ALA A 453 -29.06 -20.34 -0.03
C ALA A 453 -29.57 -20.29 1.43
N GLY A 454 -30.31 -19.24 1.81
CA GLY A 454 -30.93 -19.12 3.14
C GLY A 454 -29.96 -18.77 4.28
N ILE A 455 -28.79 -18.22 3.98
CA ILE A 455 -27.81 -17.76 4.97
C ILE A 455 -28.00 -16.27 5.23
N GLU A 456 -28.14 -15.91 6.49
CA GLU A 456 -28.32 -14.52 6.91
C GLU A 456 -26.96 -13.84 7.10
N ILE A 457 -26.70 -12.78 6.31
CA ILE A 457 -25.55 -11.89 6.45
C ILE A 457 -26.00 -10.59 7.11
N ILE A 458 -25.35 -10.24 8.22
CA ILE A 458 -25.67 -9.05 9.02
C ILE A 458 -24.52 -8.04 8.92
N ASP A 459 -24.83 -6.81 8.53
CA ASP A 459 -23.89 -5.69 8.61
C ASP A 459 -24.04 -4.99 9.96
N ALA A 460 -23.08 -5.27 10.86
CA ALA A 460 -23.00 -4.68 12.20
C ALA A 460 -21.85 -3.66 12.31
N THR A 461 -21.33 -3.17 11.19
CA THR A 461 -20.16 -2.29 11.11
C THR A 461 -20.41 -0.92 11.75
N GLY A 462 -21.60 -0.33 11.58
CA GLY A 462 -21.92 0.98 12.15
C GLY A 462 -21.15 2.17 11.52
N GLY A 463 -20.54 1.96 10.36
CA GLY A 463 -19.79 2.96 9.58
C GLY A 463 -19.44 2.43 8.18
N GLY A 464 -18.83 3.29 7.36
CA GLY A 464 -18.39 2.96 6.01
C GLY A 464 -19.51 2.80 4.98
N LEU A 465 -19.28 2.01 3.92
CA LEU A 465 -20.20 1.88 2.79
C LEU A 465 -21.37 0.92 3.08
N PRO A 466 -22.58 1.22 2.55
CA PRO A 466 -23.68 0.27 2.55
C PRO A 466 -23.35 -0.95 1.69
N LYS A 467 -23.80 -2.13 2.12
CA LYS A 467 -23.53 -3.42 1.47
C LYS A 467 -24.85 -4.05 1.05
N GLN A 468 -25.04 -4.26 -0.25
CA GLN A 468 -26.23 -4.93 -0.76
C GLN A 468 -26.35 -6.37 -0.25
N HIS A 469 -27.59 -6.88 -0.21
CA HIS A 469 -27.93 -8.24 0.24
C HIS A 469 -27.58 -8.56 1.71
N THR A 470 -27.42 -7.55 2.55
CA THR A 470 -27.22 -7.69 4.01
C THR A 470 -28.39 -7.14 4.81
N THR A 471 -28.51 -7.56 6.08
CA THR A 471 -29.41 -6.94 7.06
C THR A 471 -28.61 -6.00 7.95
N SER A 472 -28.95 -4.71 7.97
CA SER A 472 -28.31 -3.75 8.87
C SER A 472 -28.81 -3.94 10.30
N MET A 473 -27.90 -4.20 11.25
CA MET A 473 -28.25 -4.40 12.66
C MET A 473 -27.05 -4.06 13.57
N PRO A 474 -27.21 -3.18 14.58
CA PRO A 474 -26.13 -2.90 15.53
C PRO A 474 -25.63 -4.16 16.25
N LEU A 475 -24.32 -4.26 16.48
CA LEU A 475 -23.70 -5.44 17.11
C LEU A 475 -24.36 -5.82 18.45
N ALA A 476 -24.75 -4.83 19.27
CA ALA A 476 -25.46 -5.10 20.53
C ALA A 476 -26.75 -5.91 20.31
N ALA A 477 -27.56 -5.53 19.32
CA ALA A 477 -28.80 -6.24 18.98
C ALA A 477 -28.51 -7.64 18.38
N VAL A 478 -27.42 -7.79 17.63
CA VAL A 478 -26.97 -9.11 17.14
C VAL A 478 -26.63 -10.03 18.31
N LEU A 479 -25.84 -9.54 19.27
CA LEU A 479 -25.45 -10.33 20.44
C LEU A 479 -26.65 -10.71 21.30
N ASP A 480 -27.58 -9.77 21.54
CA ASP A 480 -28.79 -10.02 22.30
C ASP A 480 -29.70 -11.06 21.65
N ARG A 481 -29.72 -11.11 20.30
CA ARG A 481 -30.56 -12.06 19.55
C ARG A 481 -29.93 -13.44 19.40
N TYR A 482 -28.62 -13.52 19.13
CA TYR A 482 -27.98 -14.77 18.68
C TYR A 482 -26.93 -15.32 19.64
N ALA A 483 -26.40 -14.51 20.56
CA ALA A 483 -25.37 -14.92 21.54
C ALA A 483 -25.94 -14.95 22.97
N THR A 484 -27.12 -15.53 23.17
CA THR A 484 -27.80 -15.59 24.48
C THR A 484 -27.17 -16.62 25.43
N SER A 485 -27.45 -16.52 26.73
CA SER A 485 -26.93 -17.48 27.74
C SER A 485 -27.39 -18.93 27.53
N GLN A 486 -28.39 -19.16 26.68
CA GLN A 486 -28.87 -20.51 26.32
C GLN A 486 -27.96 -21.20 25.28
N VAL A 487 -27.07 -20.45 24.63
CA VAL A 487 -26.13 -20.95 23.63
C VAL A 487 -25.01 -21.72 24.33
N LYS A 488 -24.86 -23.02 24.05
CA LYS A 488 -23.81 -23.86 24.63
C LYS A 488 -22.41 -23.38 24.24
N PRO A 489 -21.39 -23.49 25.11
CA PRO A 489 -20.01 -23.16 24.76
C PRO A 489 -19.52 -23.85 23.48
N LEU A 490 -18.71 -23.14 22.70
CA LEU A 490 -18.06 -23.64 21.49
C LEU A 490 -16.91 -24.60 21.82
N SER A 491 -16.73 -25.62 21.00
CA SER A 491 -15.58 -26.51 21.04
C SER A 491 -15.11 -26.76 19.62
N LEU A 492 -13.98 -26.15 19.23
CA LEU A 492 -13.43 -26.23 17.89
C LEU A 492 -12.16 -27.10 17.86
N PRO A 493 -11.93 -27.91 16.81
CA PRO A 493 -10.72 -28.71 16.69
C PRO A 493 -9.42 -27.87 16.60
N LEU A 494 -8.46 -28.13 17.48
CA LEU A 494 -7.13 -27.52 17.41
C LEU A 494 -6.17 -28.35 16.52
N PRO A 495 -5.35 -27.70 15.69
CA PRO A 495 -4.37 -28.41 14.86
C PRO A 495 -3.15 -28.86 15.69
N PRO A 496 -2.38 -29.86 15.21
CA PRO A 496 -1.08 -30.20 15.78
C PRO A 496 -0.09 -29.03 15.68
N ARG A 497 0.73 -28.84 16.72
CA ARG A 497 1.76 -27.78 16.78
C ARG A 497 3.08 -28.11 16.07
N LYS A 498 3.32 -29.39 15.79
CA LYS A 498 4.54 -29.86 15.10
C LYS A 498 4.19 -30.33 13.70
N LEU A 499 5.06 -30.01 12.74
CA LEU A 499 4.95 -30.53 11.38
C LEU A 499 5.30 -32.02 11.35
N ASP A 500 4.64 -32.76 10.46
CA ASP A 500 4.84 -34.18 10.24
C ASP A 500 6.12 -34.45 9.44
N PRO A 501 7.17 -35.06 10.04
CA PRO A 501 8.46 -35.23 9.39
C PRO A 501 8.46 -36.24 8.24
N ASP A 502 7.55 -37.23 8.25
CA ASP A 502 7.43 -38.21 7.17
C ASP A 502 6.85 -37.54 5.92
N ARG A 503 5.85 -36.68 6.10
CA ARG A 503 5.26 -35.90 5.01
C ARG A 503 6.25 -34.92 4.40
N LEU A 504 7.07 -34.26 5.22
CA LEU A 504 8.11 -33.37 4.74
C LEU A 504 9.15 -34.10 3.87
N ARG A 505 9.58 -35.31 4.26
CA ARG A 505 10.49 -36.15 3.45
C ARG A 505 9.87 -36.58 2.12
N ALA A 506 8.60 -36.99 2.12
CA ALA A 506 7.89 -37.37 0.91
C ALA A 506 7.75 -36.17 -0.06
N ALA A 507 7.33 -35.01 0.46
CA ALA A 507 7.27 -33.77 -0.31
C ALA A 507 8.64 -33.39 -0.90
N GLY A 508 9.72 -33.49 -0.11
CA GLY A 508 11.09 -33.20 -0.58
C GLY A 508 11.52 -34.09 -1.74
N SER A 509 11.20 -35.38 -1.66
CA SER A 509 11.48 -36.36 -2.72
C SER A 509 10.72 -36.04 -4.02
N ARG A 510 9.46 -35.63 -3.89
CA ARG A 510 8.62 -35.23 -5.02
C ARG A 510 9.10 -33.94 -5.67
N VAL A 511 9.42 -32.92 -4.88
CA VAL A 511 10.01 -31.65 -5.38
C VAL A 511 11.28 -31.91 -6.18
N ALA A 512 12.19 -32.75 -5.66
CA ALA A 512 13.42 -33.12 -6.36
C ALA A 512 13.16 -33.89 -7.67
N SER A 513 12.08 -34.67 -7.75
CA SER A 513 11.64 -35.30 -9.00
C SER A 513 11.15 -34.27 -10.02
N ILE A 514 10.21 -33.41 -9.63
CA ILE A 514 9.66 -32.37 -10.52
C ILE A 514 10.75 -31.43 -11.02
N ARG A 515 11.70 -31.06 -10.16
CA ARG A 515 12.87 -30.27 -10.56
C ARG A 515 13.57 -30.92 -11.76
N ARG A 516 13.88 -32.22 -11.71
CA ARG A 516 14.58 -32.92 -12.81
C ARG A 516 13.77 -32.90 -14.12
N ASP A 517 12.46 -33.01 -14.02
CA ASP A 517 11.55 -32.92 -15.16
C ASP A 517 11.51 -31.51 -15.75
N ILE A 518 11.45 -30.47 -14.91
CA ILE A 518 11.52 -29.06 -15.32
C ILE A 518 12.82 -28.76 -16.06
N GLU A 519 13.96 -29.29 -15.60
CA GLU A 519 15.24 -29.14 -16.31
C GLU A 519 15.24 -29.83 -17.69
N THR A 520 14.52 -30.95 -17.82
CA THR A 520 14.33 -31.63 -19.11
C THR A 520 13.44 -30.81 -20.06
N ILE A 521 12.38 -30.20 -19.53
CA ILE A 521 11.51 -29.27 -20.26
C ILE A 521 12.31 -28.07 -20.74
N ARG A 522 13.09 -27.42 -19.86
CA ARG A 522 13.92 -26.25 -20.20
C ARG A 522 14.82 -26.52 -21.39
N ARG A 523 15.62 -27.59 -21.34
CA ARG A 523 16.53 -27.98 -22.43
C ARG A 523 15.80 -28.30 -23.73
N THR A 524 14.61 -28.89 -23.63
CA THR A 524 13.79 -29.24 -24.81
C THR A 524 13.22 -27.98 -25.45
N SER A 525 12.72 -27.04 -24.65
CA SER A 525 12.20 -25.74 -25.10
C SER A 525 13.29 -24.88 -25.77
N GLU A 526 14.51 -24.82 -25.23
CA GLU A 526 15.65 -24.10 -25.85
C GLU A 526 16.03 -24.68 -27.22
N LYS A 527 16.02 -26.02 -27.33
CA LYS A 527 16.24 -26.71 -28.62
C LYS A 527 15.09 -26.47 -29.60
N ALA A 528 13.85 -26.41 -29.13
CA ALA A 528 12.68 -26.11 -29.95
C ALA A 528 12.72 -24.66 -30.46
N ALA A 529 13.09 -23.68 -29.63
CA ALA A 529 13.27 -22.29 -30.02
C ALA A 529 14.30 -22.15 -31.14
N SER A 530 15.48 -22.76 -30.96
CA SER A 530 16.54 -22.80 -31.98
C SER A 530 16.08 -23.46 -33.29
N LEU A 531 15.20 -24.47 -33.22
CA LEU A 531 14.64 -25.13 -34.39
C LEU A 531 13.60 -24.25 -35.10
N LEU A 532 12.71 -23.59 -34.36
CA LEU A 532 11.69 -22.68 -34.91
C LEU A 532 12.33 -21.49 -35.62
N GLN A 533 13.41 -20.91 -35.08
CA GLN A 533 14.21 -19.89 -35.78
C GLN A 533 14.79 -20.38 -37.11
N ARG A 534 15.18 -21.67 -37.20
CA ARG A 534 15.58 -22.27 -38.48
C ARG A 534 14.39 -22.49 -39.40
N MET A 535 13.25 -22.95 -38.88
CA MET A 535 12.03 -23.14 -39.67
C MET A 535 11.53 -21.83 -40.31
N ILE A 536 11.59 -20.71 -39.58
CA ILE A 536 11.25 -19.38 -40.12
C ILE A 536 12.22 -18.98 -41.26
N ARG A 537 13.51 -19.27 -41.11
CA ARG A 537 14.53 -18.99 -42.16
C ARG A 537 14.40 -19.89 -43.38
N ASP A 538 14.18 -21.18 -43.17
CA ASP A 538 14.11 -22.21 -44.22
C ASP A 538 12.68 -22.41 -44.77
N GLN A 539 11.74 -21.49 -44.48
CA GLN A 539 10.30 -21.62 -44.78
C GLN A 539 10.02 -21.96 -46.27
N ALA A 540 10.84 -21.45 -47.19
CA ALA A 540 10.71 -21.69 -48.62
C ALA A 540 11.22 -23.08 -49.08
N ASP A 541 11.95 -23.82 -48.24
CA ASP A 541 12.53 -25.13 -48.56
C ASP A 541 11.69 -26.28 -47.96
N ARG A 542 10.86 -26.90 -48.80
CA ARG A 542 9.95 -28.00 -48.41
C ARG A 542 10.68 -29.20 -47.78
N THR A 543 11.85 -29.56 -48.28
CA THR A 543 12.59 -30.74 -47.81
C THR A 543 13.18 -30.50 -46.42
N LYS A 544 13.78 -29.31 -46.21
CA LYS A 544 14.24 -28.90 -44.88
C LYS A 544 13.09 -28.76 -43.90
N MET A 545 11.98 -28.15 -44.31
CA MET A 545 10.79 -28.01 -43.47
C MET A 545 10.23 -29.35 -43.00
N GLN A 546 10.12 -30.35 -43.88
CA GLN A 546 9.67 -31.69 -43.48
C GLN A 546 10.60 -32.34 -42.43
N LYS A 547 11.92 -32.16 -42.57
CA LYS A 547 12.91 -32.63 -41.58
C LYS A 547 12.78 -31.88 -40.25
N HIS A 548 12.56 -30.57 -40.29
CA HIS A 548 12.35 -29.77 -39.09
C HIS A 548 11.06 -30.17 -38.35
N PHE A 549 9.94 -30.34 -39.06
CA PHE A 549 8.67 -30.80 -38.46
C PHE A 549 8.82 -32.14 -37.73
N ARG A 550 9.48 -33.13 -38.33
CA ARG A 550 9.76 -34.42 -37.67
C ARG A 550 10.61 -34.26 -36.40
N THR A 551 11.48 -33.26 -36.35
CA THR A 551 12.30 -32.98 -35.16
C THR A 551 11.48 -32.27 -34.09
N LEU A 552 10.62 -31.32 -34.49
CA LEU A 552 9.70 -30.61 -33.59
C LEU A 552 8.70 -31.58 -32.92
N GLU A 553 8.18 -32.56 -33.67
CA GLU A 553 7.33 -33.63 -33.14
C GLU A 553 8.01 -34.46 -32.04
N LYS A 554 9.31 -34.73 -32.16
CA LYS A 554 10.08 -35.42 -31.11
C LYS A 554 10.21 -34.57 -29.85
N TYR A 555 10.37 -33.25 -30.00
CA TYR A 555 10.39 -32.33 -28.86
C TYR A 555 9.02 -32.28 -28.19
N ARG A 556 7.92 -32.21 -28.95
CA ARG A 556 6.55 -32.29 -28.42
C ARG A 556 6.33 -33.58 -27.63
N GLY A 557 6.66 -34.75 -28.21
CA GLY A 557 6.55 -36.03 -27.51
C GLY A 557 7.48 -36.18 -26.29
N THR A 558 8.48 -35.30 -26.13
CA THR A 558 9.26 -35.21 -24.88
C THR A 558 8.51 -34.39 -23.83
N ILE A 559 7.94 -33.24 -24.21
CA ILE A 559 7.10 -32.42 -23.32
C ILE A 559 5.87 -33.20 -22.86
N ASP A 560 5.21 -33.94 -23.75
CA ASP A 560 4.01 -34.74 -23.44
C ASP A 560 4.29 -35.82 -22.37
N ARG A 561 5.50 -36.38 -22.33
CA ARG A 561 5.92 -37.34 -21.30
C ARG A 561 6.16 -36.70 -19.92
N HIS A 562 6.30 -35.38 -19.87
CA HIS A 562 6.46 -34.59 -18.65
C HIS A 562 5.26 -33.64 -18.44
N ALA A 563 4.06 -34.06 -18.85
CA ALA A 563 2.84 -33.25 -18.79
C ALA A 563 2.56 -32.70 -17.37
N ASP A 564 2.80 -33.48 -16.32
CA ASP A 564 2.62 -33.04 -14.93
C ASP A 564 3.53 -31.85 -14.59
N ALA A 565 4.83 -31.97 -14.86
CA ALA A 565 5.80 -30.90 -14.63
C ALA A 565 5.52 -29.68 -15.52
N PHE A 566 5.07 -29.90 -16.76
CA PHE A 566 4.66 -28.83 -17.66
C PHE A 566 3.39 -28.10 -17.16
N GLY A 567 2.46 -28.81 -16.54
CA GLY A 567 1.30 -28.22 -15.86
C GLY A 567 1.71 -27.28 -14.72
N ILE A 568 2.65 -27.72 -13.87
CA ILE A 568 3.23 -26.92 -12.78
C ILE A 568 3.93 -25.67 -13.35
N LEU A 569 4.70 -25.81 -14.43
CA LEU A 569 5.36 -24.71 -15.12
C LEU A 569 4.38 -23.62 -15.59
N ASN A 570 3.20 -24.01 -16.09
CA ASN A 570 2.22 -23.07 -16.60
C ASN A 570 1.59 -22.17 -15.52
N HIS A 571 1.59 -22.59 -14.25
CA HIS A 571 1.19 -21.72 -13.13
C HIS A 571 2.15 -20.55 -12.94
N LEU A 572 3.44 -20.75 -13.20
CA LEU A 572 4.42 -19.66 -13.19
C LEU A 572 4.33 -18.85 -14.49
N ASN A 573 4.18 -19.52 -15.65
CA ASN A 573 4.17 -18.91 -16.98
C ASN A 573 2.77 -18.39 -17.43
N GLN A 574 1.93 -17.91 -16.52
CA GLN A 574 0.57 -17.46 -16.88
C GLN A 574 0.57 -16.31 -17.90
N LEU A 575 1.53 -15.38 -17.81
CA LEU A 575 1.65 -14.29 -18.77
C LEU A 575 2.01 -14.77 -20.18
N GLY A 576 2.90 -15.76 -20.30
CA GLY A 576 3.24 -16.38 -21.59
C GLY A 576 2.04 -17.10 -22.20
N VAL A 577 1.29 -17.84 -21.38
CA VAL A 577 0.04 -18.50 -21.77
C VAL A 577 -0.99 -17.49 -22.26
N TYR A 578 -1.20 -16.39 -21.53
CA TYR A 578 -2.10 -15.31 -21.94
C TYR A 578 -1.68 -14.66 -23.27
N LYS A 579 -0.40 -14.34 -23.44
CA LYS A 579 0.13 -13.78 -24.70
C LYS A 579 -0.08 -14.72 -25.88
N ARG A 580 0.12 -16.02 -25.68
CA ARG A 580 -0.17 -17.05 -26.68
C ARG A 580 -1.66 -17.05 -27.06
N HIS A 581 -2.56 -17.11 -26.09
CA HIS A 581 -4.01 -17.08 -26.34
C HIS A 581 -4.44 -15.82 -27.10
N ARG A 582 -3.90 -14.66 -26.74
CA ARG A 582 -4.16 -13.40 -27.44
C ARG A 582 -3.65 -13.43 -28.88
N ALA A 583 -2.46 -13.98 -29.12
CA ALA A 583 -1.90 -14.13 -30.46
C ALA A 583 -2.72 -15.10 -31.33
N ASP A 584 -3.14 -16.24 -30.76
CA ASP A 584 -3.98 -17.22 -31.44
C ASP A 584 -5.33 -16.62 -31.86
N ARG A 585 -5.97 -15.85 -30.97
CA ARG A 585 -7.20 -15.12 -31.30
C ARG A 585 -7.00 -14.13 -32.43
N ARG A 586 -5.94 -13.31 -32.38
CA ARG A 586 -5.64 -12.33 -33.45
C ARG A 586 -5.45 -13.03 -34.80
N LEU A 587 -4.70 -14.13 -34.83
CA LEU A 587 -4.49 -14.91 -36.06
C LEU A 587 -5.79 -15.52 -36.60
N HIS A 588 -6.68 -15.99 -35.72
CA HIS A 588 -8.00 -16.50 -36.13
C HIS A 588 -8.88 -15.39 -36.72
N MET A 589 -8.84 -14.18 -36.16
CA MET A 589 -9.63 -13.03 -36.63
C MET A 589 -9.05 -12.37 -37.89
N GLN A 590 -7.79 -12.61 -38.23
CA GLN A 590 -7.10 -12.09 -39.43
C GLN A 590 -7.23 -13.08 -40.60
N GLY A 591 -8.40 -13.11 -41.24
CA GLY A 591 -8.73 -14.02 -42.35
C GLY A 591 -8.04 -13.74 -43.70
N ASP A 592 -7.34 -12.61 -43.86
CA ASP A 592 -6.84 -12.10 -45.14
C ASP A 592 -5.31 -12.25 -45.35
N LEU A 593 -4.61 -13.02 -44.51
CA LEU A 593 -3.16 -13.26 -44.68
C LEU A 593 -2.89 -14.29 -45.79
N ASP A 594 -1.89 -14.04 -46.64
CA ASP A 594 -1.37 -15.07 -47.55
C ASP A 594 -0.92 -16.31 -46.75
N THR A 595 -1.05 -17.50 -47.34
CA THR A 595 -0.81 -18.78 -46.64
C THR A 595 0.61 -18.84 -46.06
N HIS A 596 1.58 -18.24 -46.75
CA HIS A 596 2.98 -18.21 -46.31
C HIS A 596 3.19 -17.24 -45.13
N ASP A 597 2.56 -16.07 -45.14
CA ASP A 597 2.66 -15.11 -44.04
C ASP A 597 1.89 -15.57 -42.79
N HIS A 598 0.74 -16.23 -42.97
CA HIS A 598 0.01 -16.85 -41.87
C HIS A 598 0.86 -17.94 -41.19
N GLN A 599 1.52 -18.79 -41.98
CA GLN A 599 2.43 -19.83 -41.45
C GLN A 599 3.63 -19.22 -40.72
N ARG A 600 4.21 -18.11 -41.23
CA ARG A 600 5.30 -17.40 -40.57
C ARG A 600 4.88 -16.84 -39.23
N ALA A 601 3.71 -16.21 -39.17
CA ALA A 601 3.16 -15.64 -37.94
C ALA A 601 2.88 -16.73 -36.88
N GLN A 602 2.38 -17.90 -37.29
CA GLN A 602 2.23 -19.06 -36.40
C GLN A 602 3.58 -19.52 -35.83
N MET A 603 4.61 -19.66 -36.68
CA MET A 603 5.94 -20.07 -36.24
C MET A 603 6.61 -19.04 -35.31
N GLN A 604 6.40 -17.74 -35.56
CA GLN A 604 6.90 -16.67 -34.68
C GLN A 604 6.20 -16.72 -33.32
N ARG A 605 4.88 -16.86 -33.30
CA ARG A 605 4.09 -17.06 -32.08
C ARG A 605 4.56 -18.28 -31.29
N ASP A 606 4.83 -19.39 -31.97
CA ASP A 606 5.34 -20.61 -31.32
C ASP A 606 6.75 -20.41 -30.76
N LEU A 607 7.62 -19.69 -31.48
CA LEU A 607 8.97 -19.35 -31.04
C LEU A 607 8.94 -18.52 -29.75
N ASP A 608 8.11 -17.49 -29.71
CA ASP A 608 7.95 -16.64 -28.53
C ASP A 608 7.46 -17.49 -27.33
N ASN A 609 6.45 -18.35 -27.55
CA ASN A 609 5.91 -19.22 -26.51
C ASN A 609 6.93 -20.22 -25.94
N VAL A 610 7.73 -20.88 -26.78
CA VAL A 610 8.74 -21.84 -26.28
C VAL A 610 9.93 -21.14 -25.60
N THR A 611 10.26 -19.92 -26.02
CA THR A 611 11.30 -19.11 -25.37
C THR A 611 10.87 -18.74 -23.95
N TRP A 612 9.66 -18.22 -23.80
CA TRP A 612 9.05 -17.92 -22.50
C TRP A 612 8.96 -19.15 -21.59
N SER A 613 8.62 -20.30 -22.16
CA SER A 613 8.58 -21.57 -21.42
C SER A 613 9.96 -22.00 -20.91
N ALA A 614 11.03 -21.76 -21.68
CA ALA A 614 12.39 -22.05 -21.24
C ALA A 614 12.82 -21.14 -20.08
N ASP A 615 12.51 -19.85 -20.15
CA ASP A 615 12.85 -18.90 -19.10
C ASP A 615 12.07 -19.20 -17.81
N ALA A 616 10.75 -19.44 -17.93
CA ALA A 616 9.92 -19.88 -16.82
C ALA A 616 10.44 -21.17 -16.16
N ALA A 617 10.94 -22.11 -16.96
CA ALA A 617 11.49 -23.37 -16.44
C ALA A 617 12.80 -23.15 -15.67
N ARG A 618 13.61 -22.18 -16.08
CA ARG A 618 14.84 -21.79 -15.36
C ARG A 618 14.51 -21.21 -13.99
N GLU A 619 13.52 -20.31 -13.93
CA GLU A 619 13.07 -19.71 -12.66
C GLU A 619 12.44 -20.75 -11.74
N LEU A 620 11.52 -21.57 -12.26
CA LEU A 620 10.87 -22.60 -11.46
C LEU A 620 11.88 -23.61 -10.89
N ALA A 621 12.89 -24.01 -11.68
CA ALA A 621 13.94 -24.91 -11.19
C ALA A 621 14.68 -24.32 -9.97
N TYR A 622 15.02 -23.03 -10.02
CA TYR A 622 15.67 -22.33 -8.91
C TYR A 622 14.74 -22.24 -7.68
N GLN A 623 13.47 -21.91 -7.86
CA GLN A 623 12.50 -21.87 -6.74
C GLN A 623 12.27 -23.25 -6.11
N LEU A 624 12.25 -24.32 -6.93
CA LEU A 624 12.16 -25.69 -6.43
C LEU A 624 13.39 -26.07 -5.58
N ASP A 625 14.59 -25.65 -5.98
CA ASP A 625 15.81 -25.86 -5.18
C ASP A 625 15.72 -25.15 -3.82
N LEU A 626 15.15 -23.94 -3.76
CA LEU A 626 14.86 -23.25 -2.49
C LEU A 626 13.82 -24.01 -1.64
N SER A 627 12.73 -24.47 -2.24
CA SER A 627 11.70 -25.23 -1.53
C SER A 627 12.23 -26.55 -0.95
N GLY A 628 13.19 -27.20 -1.64
CA GLY A 628 13.87 -28.38 -1.13
C GLY A 628 14.68 -28.09 0.14
N ARG A 629 15.26 -26.89 0.26
CA ARG A 629 15.95 -26.43 1.48
C ARG A 629 14.95 -26.19 2.62
N VAL A 630 13.82 -25.54 2.34
CA VAL A 630 12.74 -25.33 3.32
C VAL A 630 12.23 -26.65 3.89
N LEU A 631 11.96 -27.63 3.03
CA LEU A 631 11.53 -28.98 3.44
C LEU A 631 12.59 -29.73 4.26
N ALA A 632 13.86 -29.38 4.10
CA ALA A 632 14.96 -29.88 4.93
C ALA A 632 15.14 -29.12 6.26
N GLY A 633 14.27 -28.15 6.57
CA GLY A 633 14.31 -27.35 7.79
C GLY A 633 15.24 -26.14 7.72
N VAL A 634 15.75 -25.78 6.53
CA VAL A 634 16.58 -24.59 6.33
C VAL A 634 15.69 -23.40 6.00
N ARG A 635 15.60 -22.44 6.93
CA ARG A 635 14.90 -21.17 6.67
C ARG A 635 15.64 -20.39 5.58
N VAL A 636 14.87 -19.89 4.62
CA VAL A 636 15.38 -19.11 3.49
C VAL A 636 15.12 -17.64 3.81
N GLY A 637 16.19 -16.85 3.96
CA GLY A 637 16.07 -15.42 4.26
C GLY A 637 15.34 -14.64 3.16
N PRO A 638 14.81 -13.44 3.47
CA PRO A 638 14.08 -12.61 2.51
C PRO A 638 14.91 -12.22 1.28
N SER A 639 16.24 -12.28 1.39
CA SER A 639 17.22 -12.01 0.34
C SER A 639 17.42 -13.13 -0.69
N ALA A 640 16.76 -14.30 -0.56
CA ALA A 640 16.83 -15.32 -1.61
C ALA A 640 16.16 -14.78 -2.88
N GLN A 641 16.95 -14.52 -3.91
CA GLN A 641 16.57 -13.71 -5.08
C GLN A 641 15.50 -14.39 -5.94
N LEU A 642 14.67 -13.63 -6.66
CA LEU A 642 14.02 -14.10 -7.89
C LEU A 642 15.04 -13.95 -9.03
N ASN A 643 15.12 -14.88 -9.98
CA ASN A 643 15.90 -14.63 -11.19
C ASN A 643 15.12 -13.61 -12.04
N THR A 644 15.57 -12.35 -12.00
CA THR A 644 14.83 -11.17 -12.50
C THR A 644 14.59 -11.15 -14.01
N THR A 645 15.07 -12.15 -14.77
CA THR A 645 14.99 -12.17 -16.23
C THR A 645 13.56 -12.14 -16.77
N LEU A 646 12.60 -12.85 -16.15
CA LEU A 646 11.20 -12.91 -16.61
C LEU A 646 10.41 -11.62 -16.35
N LEU A 647 10.75 -10.87 -15.29
CA LEU A 647 10.12 -9.57 -14.99
C LEU A 647 10.78 -8.43 -15.79
N ASN A 648 12.07 -8.59 -16.13
CA ASN A 648 12.84 -7.60 -16.87
C ASN A 648 12.46 -7.49 -18.35
N ASP A 649 11.90 -8.53 -18.98
CA ASP A 649 11.37 -8.45 -20.35
C ASP A 649 10.16 -7.49 -20.51
N LEU A 650 9.65 -6.93 -19.39
CA LEU A 650 8.67 -5.84 -19.39
C LEU A 650 9.25 -4.48 -19.00
N LYS A 651 10.51 -4.38 -18.56
CA LYS A 651 11.17 -3.11 -18.20
C LYS A 651 12.67 -3.18 -18.48
N VAL A 652 13.07 -2.48 -19.55
CA VAL A 652 14.36 -1.84 -19.84
C VAL A 652 15.63 -2.54 -19.31
N THR A 653 16.51 -2.85 -20.27
CA THR A 653 17.92 -3.21 -20.18
C THR A 653 18.63 -2.81 -18.88
N VAL A 654 19.13 -3.81 -18.15
CA VAL A 654 20.12 -3.63 -17.08
C VAL A 654 21.45 -3.22 -17.72
N GLY A 655 22.00 -2.09 -17.29
CA GLY A 655 23.32 -1.64 -17.73
C GLY A 655 24.44 -2.29 -16.91
N ASP A 656 25.32 -3.04 -17.58
CA ASP A 656 26.51 -3.74 -17.04
C ASP A 656 27.68 -2.80 -16.65
N GLY A 657 27.40 -1.66 -16.02
CA GLY A 657 28.45 -0.77 -15.50
C GLY A 657 28.97 -1.22 -14.13
N PRO A 658 30.28 -1.17 -13.82
CA PRO A 658 30.78 -1.44 -12.48
C PRO A 658 30.25 -0.36 -11.51
N CYS A 659 29.55 -0.80 -10.45
CA CYS A 659 29.06 0.11 -9.41
C CYS A 659 30.17 0.36 -8.39
N ARG A 660 30.56 1.63 -8.23
CA ARG A 660 31.56 2.11 -7.29
C ARG A 660 30.89 2.91 -6.19
N VAL A 661 30.97 2.42 -4.96
CA VAL A 661 30.26 2.97 -3.80
C VAL A 661 31.24 3.46 -2.75
N ALA A 662 31.12 4.73 -2.38
CA ALA A 662 31.94 5.34 -1.32
C ALA A 662 31.05 5.90 -0.21
N ALA A 663 31.57 5.95 1.02
CA ALA A 663 30.95 6.73 2.08
C ALA A 663 31.36 8.21 1.93
N LEU A 664 30.39 9.12 1.90
CA LEU A 664 30.63 10.57 1.90
C LEU A 664 30.25 11.14 3.27
N VAL A 665 31.23 11.72 3.96
CA VAL A 665 31.10 12.23 5.32
C VAL A 665 31.42 13.73 5.32
N PRO A 666 30.43 14.63 5.38
CA PRO A 666 30.67 16.06 5.47
C PRO A 666 31.09 16.47 6.89
N VAL A 667 32.18 17.22 6.96
CA VAL A 667 32.85 17.60 8.21
C VAL A 667 32.67 19.09 8.46
N ASP A 668 31.79 19.43 9.40
CA ASP A 668 31.84 20.72 10.09
C ASP A 668 32.54 20.52 11.45
N PRO A 669 33.63 21.24 11.71
CA PRO A 669 34.45 21.03 12.90
C PRO A 669 33.74 21.49 14.18
N ASP A 670 32.89 22.52 14.09
CA ASP A 670 32.39 23.26 15.24
C ASP A 670 30.91 23.00 15.51
N ARG A 671 30.16 22.52 14.51
CA ARG A 671 28.70 22.32 14.60
C ARG A 671 28.26 20.96 14.08
N ASN A 672 27.17 20.44 14.62
CA ASN A 672 26.44 19.30 14.06
C ASN A 672 25.36 19.77 13.06
N GLY A 673 24.65 18.82 12.45
CA GLY A 673 23.55 19.10 11.51
C GLY A 673 22.29 19.72 12.13
N LEU A 674 22.24 19.87 13.46
CA LEU A 674 21.22 20.65 14.18
C LEU A 674 21.69 22.09 14.47
N GLY A 675 22.90 22.46 14.04
CA GLY A 675 23.53 23.75 14.34
C GLY A 675 24.03 23.91 15.78
N ILE A 676 23.99 22.84 16.58
CA ILE A 676 24.49 22.77 17.96
C ILE A 676 26.03 22.68 17.92
N ARG A 677 26.70 23.40 18.82
CA ARG A 677 28.16 23.36 18.92
C ARG A 677 28.63 22.00 19.46
N ARG A 678 29.65 21.41 18.83
CA ARG A 678 30.31 20.18 19.28
C ARG A 678 31.74 20.10 18.77
N SER A 679 32.56 19.21 19.33
CA SER A 679 33.92 18.94 18.84
C SER A 679 34.08 17.49 18.41
N LEU A 680 34.66 17.27 17.22
CA LEU A 680 34.99 15.92 16.70
C LEU A 680 36.17 15.25 17.41
N ALA A 681 36.90 16.01 18.23
CA ALA A 681 38.01 15.51 19.05
C ALA A 681 37.53 14.91 20.38
N GLU A 682 36.26 15.08 20.74
CA GLU A 682 35.73 14.57 22.00
C GLU A 682 35.85 13.04 22.09
N PRO A 683 36.26 12.51 23.25
CA PRO A 683 36.51 11.09 23.40
C PRO A 683 35.20 10.28 23.53
N PHE A 684 34.93 9.42 22.55
CA PHE A 684 33.92 8.37 22.63
C PHE A 684 34.60 7.00 22.77
N ALA A 685 34.35 6.31 23.89
CA ALA A 685 35.01 5.05 24.24
C ALA A 685 36.55 5.09 24.13
N GLY A 686 37.14 6.22 24.56
CA GLY A 686 38.59 6.43 24.60
C GLY A 686 39.23 6.88 23.29
N ARG A 687 38.47 7.24 22.26
CA ARG A 687 38.99 7.74 20.96
C ARG A 687 38.21 8.96 20.50
N PRO A 688 38.78 9.84 19.64
CA PRO A 688 38.00 10.89 18.99
C PRO A 688 36.74 10.31 18.35
N VAL A 689 35.58 10.96 18.51
CA VAL A 689 34.31 10.48 17.95
C VAL A 689 34.40 10.27 16.44
N LEU A 690 35.12 11.14 15.72
CA LEU A 690 35.34 10.97 14.28
C LEU A 690 36.05 9.64 13.96
N GLN A 691 37.10 9.29 14.71
CA GLN A 691 37.79 8.01 14.55
C GLN A 691 36.83 6.83 14.79
N ALA A 692 36.03 6.87 15.85
CA ALA A 692 35.10 5.80 16.19
C ALA A 692 34.03 5.59 15.09
N THR A 693 33.49 6.68 14.54
CA THR A 693 32.56 6.65 13.40
C THR A 693 33.19 5.99 12.17
N LEU A 694 34.40 6.40 11.79
CA LEU A 694 35.06 5.88 10.59
C LEU A 694 35.46 4.42 10.72
N GLU A 695 35.90 3.96 11.90
CA GLU A 695 36.20 2.56 12.14
C GLU A 695 34.99 1.63 11.98
N ARG A 696 33.79 2.10 12.35
CA ARG A 696 32.56 1.34 12.13
C ARG A 696 32.14 1.38 10.68
N LEU A 697 32.15 2.55 10.03
CA LEU A 697 31.88 2.65 8.58
C LEU A 697 32.82 1.77 7.75
N GLY A 698 34.09 1.71 8.14
CA GLY A 698 35.12 0.88 7.52
C GLY A 698 34.86 -0.63 7.56
N ARG A 699 33.94 -1.09 8.41
CA ARG A 699 33.51 -2.49 8.49
C ARG A 699 32.34 -2.81 7.56
N ALA A 700 31.67 -1.81 6.98
CA ALA A 700 30.58 -2.05 6.05
C ALA A 700 31.14 -2.66 4.75
N ARG A 701 30.75 -3.90 4.47
CA ARG A 701 31.19 -4.62 3.27
C ARG A 701 30.73 -3.88 2.01
N GLN A 702 31.51 -4.00 0.93
CA GLN A 702 31.23 -3.42 -0.40
C GLN A 702 31.37 -1.90 -0.52
N LEU A 703 31.86 -1.19 0.51
CA LEU A 703 32.38 0.17 0.36
C LEU A 703 33.80 0.14 -0.22
N ASP A 704 34.06 0.97 -1.22
CA ASP A 704 35.37 1.10 -1.85
C ASP A 704 36.32 2.04 -1.08
N SER A 705 35.76 3.10 -0.49
CA SER A 705 36.51 4.13 0.23
C SER A 705 35.59 5.00 1.09
N ILE A 706 36.19 5.76 2.01
CA ILE A 706 35.53 6.82 2.77
C ILE A 706 36.11 8.17 2.37
N ILE A 707 35.26 9.16 2.13
CA ILE A 707 35.66 10.50 1.70
C ILE A 707 35.11 11.51 2.69
N LEU A 708 36.03 12.25 3.31
CA LEU A 708 35.74 13.32 4.24
C LEU A 708 35.73 14.64 3.47
N ILE A 709 34.63 15.38 3.50
CA ILE A 709 34.53 16.70 2.88
C ILE A 709 34.71 17.73 3.98
N ALA A 710 35.89 18.36 4.05
CA ALA A 710 36.30 19.18 5.19
C ALA A 710 36.83 20.56 4.78
N PRO A 711 36.64 21.61 5.61
CA PRO A 711 37.22 22.92 5.38
C PRO A 711 38.74 22.87 5.24
N THR A 712 39.31 23.71 4.38
CA THR A 712 40.78 23.80 4.18
C THR A 712 41.56 24.06 5.47
N GLY A 713 40.98 24.77 6.44
CA GLY A 713 41.61 25.10 7.72
C GLY A 713 41.50 24.07 8.84
N PHE A 714 40.79 22.95 8.64
CA PHE A 714 40.58 21.93 9.69
C PHE A 714 41.53 20.74 9.51
N ASP A 715 42.37 20.46 10.51
CA ASP A 715 43.30 19.32 10.49
C ASP A 715 42.59 18.02 10.90
N VAL A 716 41.98 17.36 9.93
CA VAL A 716 41.31 16.07 10.12
C VAL A 716 42.31 14.97 10.50
N ASP A 717 43.53 14.99 9.94
CA ASP A 717 44.50 13.91 10.15
C ASP A 717 45.00 13.86 11.60
N ALA A 718 45.01 14.99 12.31
CA ALA A 718 45.29 15.03 13.75
C ALA A 718 44.32 14.19 14.62
N LEU A 719 43.12 13.90 14.11
CA LEU A 719 42.09 13.13 14.82
C LEU A 719 42.05 11.64 14.41
N LEU A 720 42.86 11.23 13.43
CA LEU A 720 42.70 9.94 12.76
C LEU A 720 43.92 9.03 12.89
N ASP A 721 43.62 7.76 13.19
CA ASP A 721 44.51 6.64 12.93
C ASP A 721 43.94 5.81 11.77
N ARG A 722 44.41 6.15 10.55
CA ARG A 722 43.97 5.53 9.29
C ARG A 722 44.22 4.02 9.24
N SER A 723 45.19 3.52 9.98
CA SER A 723 45.53 2.08 9.99
C SER A 723 44.41 1.21 10.59
N ARG A 724 43.52 1.81 11.39
CA ARG A 724 42.45 1.11 12.10
C ARG A 724 41.11 1.13 11.38
N ILE A 725 40.95 1.96 10.36
CA ILE A 725 39.68 2.20 9.67
C ILE A 725 39.37 1.08 8.67
N GLY A 726 40.37 0.35 8.17
CA GLY A 726 40.14 -0.83 7.30
C GLY A 726 39.70 -0.53 5.87
N LEU A 727 39.46 0.74 5.52
CA LEU A 727 39.20 1.23 4.17
C LEU A 727 40.09 2.45 3.83
N PRO A 728 40.37 2.70 2.54
CA PRO A 728 41.02 3.94 2.10
C PRO A 728 40.20 5.17 2.52
N VAL A 729 40.84 6.12 3.20
CA VAL A 729 40.23 7.41 3.58
C VAL A 729 40.81 8.52 2.71
N HIS A 730 39.96 9.35 2.12
CA HIS A 730 40.37 10.52 1.35
C HIS A 730 39.78 11.79 1.98
N VAL A 731 40.52 12.89 1.90
CA VAL A 731 40.05 14.20 2.38
C VAL A 731 39.90 15.12 1.19
N GLU A 732 38.67 15.57 0.97
CA GLU A 732 38.30 16.57 -0.02
C GLU A 732 38.13 17.93 0.65
N ARG A 733 38.82 18.94 0.12
CA ARG A 733 38.84 20.26 0.72
C ARG A 733 37.75 21.16 0.14
N CYS A 734 37.12 21.95 1.00
CA CYS A 734 36.15 22.98 0.62
C CYS A 734 36.45 24.33 1.27
N ASP A 735 35.96 25.39 0.65
CA ASP A 735 36.04 26.75 1.19
C ASP A 735 34.93 26.93 2.24
N GLY A 736 35.32 27.14 3.50
CA GLY A 736 34.37 27.23 4.60
C GLY A 736 33.68 25.90 4.92
N SER A 737 32.48 25.98 5.53
CA SER A 737 31.68 24.79 5.87
C SER A 737 31.22 24.07 4.61
N PRO A 738 31.24 22.72 4.57
CA PRO A 738 30.66 21.97 3.44
C PRO A 738 29.15 22.19 3.33
N TYR A 739 28.51 22.65 4.39
CA TYR A 739 27.10 23.00 4.44
C TYR A 739 26.90 24.45 3.97
N GLY A 740 26.12 24.62 2.89
CA GLY A 740 25.75 25.95 2.37
C GLY A 740 24.74 26.69 3.26
N PRO A 741 24.42 27.97 2.94
CA PRO A 741 23.56 28.82 3.78
C PRO A 741 22.13 28.28 3.97
N GLY A 742 21.59 27.55 2.99
CA GLY A 742 20.29 26.89 3.10
C GLY A 742 20.21 25.82 4.21
N HIS A 743 21.34 25.31 4.69
CA HIS A 743 21.39 24.33 5.77
C HIS A 743 20.84 24.88 7.10
N ALA A 744 20.86 26.20 7.31
CA ALA A 744 20.24 26.81 8.49
C ALA A 744 18.72 26.57 8.57
N ALA A 745 18.01 26.51 7.43
CA ALA A 745 16.59 26.16 7.42
C ALA A 745 16.35 24.67 7.72
N ILE A 746 17.24 23.78 7.26
CA ILE A 746 17.21 22.35 7.59
C ILE A 746 17.44 22.16 9.09
N ALA A 747 18.50 22.76 9.63
CA ALA A 747 18.84 22.71 11.04
C ALA A 747 17.67 23.22 11.89
N ALA A 748 17.10 24.38 11.54
CA ALA A 748 15.90 24.92 12.20
C ALA A 748 14.79 23.87 12.21
N ALA A 749 14.32 23.40 11.04
CA ALA A 749 13.23 22.42 10.94
C ALA A 749 13.43 21.15 11.78
N ARG A 750 14.67 20.66 11.87
CA ARG A 750 15.03 19.44 12.60
C ARG A 750 15.06 19.60 14.12
N LEU A 751 15.13 20.83 14.66
CA LEU A 751 15.15 21.07 16.10
C LEU A 751 13.91 20.52 16.85
N TRP A 752 12.76 20.43 16.19
CA TRP A 752 11.53 19.87 16.77
C TRP A 752 11.33 18.37 16.54
N SER A 753 12.26 17.71 15.84
CA SER A 753 12.20 16.27 15.54
C SER A 753 13.56 15.56 15.67
N PRO A 754 14.40 15.88 16.69
CA PRO A 754 15.81 15.49 16.71
C PRO A 754 16.06 13.98 16.83
N THR A 755 15.08 13.23 17.35
CA THR A 755 15.12 11.77 17.49
C THR A 755 14.40 11.03 16.38
N CYS A 756 13.69 11.74 15.49
CA CYS A 756 12.95 11.12 14.41
C CYS A 756 13.88 10.86 13.22
N TRP A 757 13.78 9.71 12.56
CA TRP A 757 14.54 9.44 11.35
C TRP A 757 14.06 10.26 10.15
N ARG A 758 12.74 10.53 10.08
CA ARG A 758 12.09 11.50 9.19
C ARG A 758 10.85 12.11 9.83
N GLY A 759 10.31 13.14 9.20
CA GLY A 759 9.07 13.81 9.61
C GLY A 759 9.33 15.16 10.27
N GLY A 760 8.25 15.85 10.61
CA GLY A 760 8.29 17.24 11.09
C GLY A 760 8.18 18.24 9.95
N ILE A 761 8.74 19.44 10.14
CA ILE A 761 8.62 20.54 9.16
C ILE A 761 9.27 20.14 7.83
N ALA A 762 8.51 20.29 6.74
CA ALA A 762 8.89 19.88 5.40
C ALA A 762 9.30 18.40 5.25
N GLY A 763 8.96 17.56 6.23
CA GLY A 763 9.30 16.14 6.21
C GLY A 763 10.79 15.84 6.35
N MET A 764 11.58 16.80 6.82
CA MET A 764 13.04 16.69 6.90
C MET A 764 13.46 15.43 7.66
N SER A 765 14.49 14.77 7.14
CA SER A 765 15.06 13.54 7.67
C SER A 765 16.39 13.77 8.37
N VAL A 766 16.83 12.79 9.16
CA VAL A 766 18.19 12.80 9.72
C VAL A 766 19.26 12.85 8.62
N TYR A 767 18.96 12.29 7.45
CA TYR A 767 19.89 12.29 6.33
C TYR A 767 20.09 13.70 5.75
N ASP A 768 19.11 14.60 5.92
CA ASP A 768 19.24 16.01 5.52
C ASP A 768 20.19 16.79 6.43
N GLU A 769 20.35 16.37 7.69
CA GLU A 769 21.31 16.95 8.65
C GLU A 769 22.77 16.79 8.18
N VAL A 770 23.03 15.85 7.26
CA VAL A 770 24.35 15.53 6.74
C VAL A 770 24.40 15.65 5.20
N LEU A 771 23.41 16.31 4.59
CA LEU A 771 23.32 16.45 3.15
C LEU A 771 23.98 17.77 2.69
N CYS A 772 24.99 17.67 1.82
CA CYS A 772 25.61 18.81 1.15
C CYS A 772 25.68 18.57 -0.37
N PRO A 773 24.55 18.72 -1.10
CA PRO A 773 24.39 18.18 -2.46
C PRO A 773 25.44 18.67 -3.45
N THR A 774 25.71 19.98 -3.47
CA THR A 774 26.67 20.58 -4.39
C THR A 774 28.10 20.07 -4.18
N ALA A 775 28.53 19.95 -2.91
CA ALA A 775 29.86 19.43 -2.59
C ALA A 775 29.97 17.93 -2.88
N MET A 776 28.92 17.16 -2.56
CA MET A 776 28.85 15.73 -2.82
C MET A 776 28.82 15.41 -4.32
N ASP A 777 28.01 16.10 -5.13
CA ASP A 777 27.95 15.91 -6.59
C ASP A 777 29.32 16.13 -7.24
N ARG A 778 30.01 17.21 -6.86
CA ARG A 778 31.36 17.51 -7.32
C ARG A 778 32.32 16.36 -7.03
N VAL A 779 32.36 15.92 -5.76
CA VAL A 779 33.23 14.82 -5.31
C VAL A 779 32.91 13.51 -6.03
N MET A 780 31.63 13.18 -6.19
CA MET A 780 31.19 11.98 -6.89
C MET A 780 31.64 11.97 -8.34
N ARG A 781 31.50 13.10 -9.05
CA ARG A 781 31.92 13.25 -10.45
C ARG A 781 33.43 13.16 -10.61
N GLU A 782 34.19 13.92 -9.82
CA GLU A 782 35.65 13.98 -9.92
C GLU A 782 36.32 12.64 -9.62
N ARG A 783 35.71 11.84 -8.73
CA ARG A 783 36.23 10.53 -8.32
C ARG A 783 35.57 9.35 -9.04
N GLY A 784 34.59 9.57 -9.91
CA GLY A 784 33.88 8.51 -10.63
C GLY A 784 33.12 7.56 -9.68
N ILE A 785 32.49 8.11 -8.65
CA ILE A 785 31.65 7.37 -7.70
C ILE A 785 30.23 7.30 -8.25
N THR A 786 29.66 6.10 -8.35
CA THR A 786 28.33 5.90 -8.94
C THR A 786 27.21 5.92 -7.90
N ALA A 787 27.52 5.65 -6.63
CA ALA A 787 26.61 5.87 -5.52
C ALA A 787 27.37 6.21 -4.22
N ALA A 788 26.72 6.97 -3.34
CA ALA A 788 27.30 7.43 -2.08
C ALA A 788 26.47 6.97 -0.89
N LEU A 789 27.09 6.37 0.12
CA LEU A 789 26.51 6.21 1.45
C LEU A 789 26.78 7.51 2.23
N VAL A 790 25.74 8.26 2.53
CA VAL A 790 25.82 9.53 3.25
C VAL A 790 25.64 9.26 4.75
N ALA A 791 26.60 9.74 5.55
CA ALA A 791 26.60 9.59 7.00
C ALA A 791 27.31 10.77 7.69
N GLY A 792 26.96 11.05 8.95
CA GLY A 792 27.59 12.11 9.74
C GLY A 792 28.93 11.71 10.35
N PRO A 793 29.83 12.68 10.62
CA PRO A 793 31.15 12.43 11.22
C PRO A 793 31.09 12.04 12.71
N ASP A 794 29.97 12.29 13.36
CA ASP A 794 29.68 12.13 14.79
C ASP A 794 28.65 11.01 15.05
N TRP A 795 28.62 9.99 14.19
CA TRP A 795 27.70 8.84 14.25
C TRP A 795 28.44 7.55 14.67
N PRO A 796 28.98 7.48 15.89
CA PRO A 796 29.90 6.42 16.28
C PRO A 796 29.22 5.06 16.54
N LEU A 797 27.90 4.96 16.33
CA LEU A 797 27.08 3.77 16.54
C LEU A 797 26.49 3.21 15.24
N ILE A 798 26.90 3.72 14.07
CA ILE A 798 26.45 3.20 12.76
C ILE A 798 26.55 1.68 12.70
N ASP A 799 25.49 1.00 12.31
CA ASP A 799 25.47 -0.45 12.14
C ASP A 799 26.09 -0.84 10.79
N PRO A 800 27.28 -1.47 10.74
CA PRO A 800 27.90 -1.90 9.49
C PRO A 800 27.34 -3.23 8.97
N ASP A 801 26.39 -3.85 9.68
CA ASP A 801 25.93 -5.21 9.41
C ASP A 801 25.42 -5.39 7.95
N PRO A 802 25.83 -6.48 7.26
CA PRO A 802 25.44 -6.76 5.88
C PRO A 802 23.97 -7.17 5.71
N GLU A 803 23.28 -7.54 6.79
CA GLU A 803 21.88 -7.96 6.80
C GLU A 803 20.96 -6.92 7.45
N THR A 804 21.42 -6.11 8.42
CA THR A 804 20.54 -5.21 9.19
C THR A 804 20.96 -3.72 9.29
N GLY A 805 22.00 -3.26 8.59
CA GLY A 805 22.48 -1.86 8.69
C GLY A 805 22.91 -1.24 7.35
N CYS A 806 24.01 -0.47 7.37
CA CYS A 806 24.58 0.17 6.19
C CYS A 806 25.02 -0.84 5.11
N GLY A 807 25.51 -2.03 5.51
CA GLY A 807 25.86 -3.08 4.57
C GLY A 807 24.65 -3.58 3.77
N ALA A 808 23.51 -3.76 4.43
CA ALA A 808 22.25 -4.13 3.79
C ALA A 808 21.72 -3.03 2.84
N ILE A 809 21.91 -1.75 3.20
CA ILE A 809 21.56 -0.60 2.34
C ILE A 809 22.40 -0.59 1.05
N ILE A 810 23.70 -0.86 1.15
CA ILE A 810 24.58 -0.96 -0.01
C ILE A 810 24.19 -2.14 -0.89
N ALA A 811 24.01 -3.32 -0.28
CA ALA A 811 23.61 -4.54 -0.99
C ALA A 811 22.29 -4.32 -1.76
N ARG A 812 21.30 -3.68 -1.14
CA ARG A 812 20.01 -3.37 -1.76
C ARG A 812 20.14 -2.44 -2.97
N HIS A 813 21.03 -1.45 -2.95
CA HIS A 813 21.29 -0.65 -4.15
C HIS A 813 21.91 -1.49 -5.27
N MET A 814 22.90 -2.31 -4.93
CA MET A 814 23.62 -3.16 -5.89
C MET A 814 22.72 -4.17 -6.62
N GLU A 815 21.60 -4.56 -6.01
CA GLU A 815 20.60 -5.43 -6.64
C GLU A 815 20.03 -4.81 -7.94
N LEU A 816 19.66 -3.53 -7.90
CA LEU A 816 19.03 -2.81 -9.03
C LEU A 816 19.46 -1.33 -9.05
N PRO A 817 20.73 -1.00 -9.38
CA PRO A 817 21.28 0.34 -9.21
C PRO A 817 20.50 1.45 -9.93
N GLN A 818 19.89 1.12 -11.07
CA GLN A 818 19.08 2.05 -11.87
C GLN A 818 17.69 2.32 -11.27
N GLN A 819 17.12 1.37 -10.52
CA GLN A 819 15.81 1.48 -9.90
C GLN A 819 15.91 1.98 -8.45
N HIS A 820 16.90 1.50 -7.71
CA HIS A 820 17.15 1.84 -6.31
C HIS A 820 18.04 3.07 -6.18
N LYS A 821 17.60 4.21 -6.72
CA LYS A 821 18.37 5.47 -6.71
C LYS A 821 18.58 6.08 -5.32
N LEU A 822 17.66 5.81 -4.39
CA LEU A 822 17.73 6.16 -2.98
C LEU A 822 17.43 4.89 -2.18
N VAL A 823 18.27 4.53 -1.23
CA VAL A 823 18.07 3.38 -0.34
C VAL A 823 18.30 3.81 1.10
N PHE A 824 17.38 3.46 1.99
CA PHE A 824 17.39 3.92 3.39
C PHE A 824 16.85 2.83 4.32
N SER A 825 16.90 3.10 5.62
CA SER A 825 16.16 2.36 6.64
C SER A 825 15.42 3.32 7.56
N GLN A 826 14.54 2.78 8.42
CA GLN A 826 13.86 3.52 9.47
C GLN A 826 14.68 3.56 10.77
N ALA A 827 16.00 3.39 10.69
CA ALA A 827 16.88 3.36 11.86
C ALA A 827 16.93 4.74 12.54
N PRO A 828 17.07 4.80 13.87
CA PRO A 828 17.14 6.06 14.59
C PRO A 828 18.38 6.87 14.16
N PRO A 829 18.35 8.21 14.36
CA PRO A 829 19.46 9.09 14.01
C PRO A 829 20.81 8.56 14.52
N GLY A 830 21.81 8.48 13.63
CA GLY A 830 23.16 8.02 13.98
C GLY A 830 23.43 6.52 13.86
N LEU A 831 22.41 5.69 13.60
CA LEU A 831 22.57 4.23 13.54
C LEU A 831 22.70 3.68 12.12
N ALA A 832 22.23 4.39 11.09
CA ALA A 832 22.44 4.00 9.69
C ALA A 832 22.53 5.24 8.79
N GLY A 833 23.30 5.14 7.71
CA GLY A 833 23.35 6.12 6.63
C GLY A 833 22.24 5.94 5.60
N CYS A 834 22.19 6.83 4.61
CA CYS A 834 21.33 6.69 3.43
C CYS A 834 22.19 6.62 2.17
N LEU A 835 21.85 5.72 1.25
CA LEU A 835 22.55 5.60 -0.03
C LEU A 835 21.80 6.33 -1.13
N VAL A 836 22.55 7.09 -1.92
CA VAL A 836 22.05 7.89 -3.05
C VAL A 836 22.90 7.66 -4.30
N SER A 837 22.27 7.49 -5.46
CA SER A 837 22.98 7.36 -6.74
C SER A 837 23.53 8.70 -7.22
N ALA A 838 24.60 8.67 -8.04
CA ALA A 838 25.20 9.87 -8.61
C ALA A 838 24.18 10.73 -9.39
N GLY A 839 23.29 10.08 -10.15
CA GLY A 839 22.25 10.78 -10.90
C GLY A 839 21.28 11.54 -10.00
N LEU A 840 20.82 10.91 -8.90
CA LEU A 840 19.94 11.58 -7.96
C LEU A 840 20.67 12.67 -7.15
N MET A 841 21.93 12.46 -6.78
CA MET A 841 22.75 13.49 -6.13
C MET A 841 22.91 14.72 -7.04
N HIS A 842 23.13 14.52 -8.33
CA HIS A 842 23.19 15.60 -9.31
C HIS A 842 21.87 16.37 -9.38
N GLU A 843 20.72 15.67 -9.44
CA GLU A 843 19.40 16.30 -9.42
C GLU A 843 19.18 17.15 -8.14
N LEU A 844 19.62 16.65 -6.97
CA LEU A 844 19.56 17.39 -5.71
C LEU A 844 20.46 18.65 -5.74
N ALA A 845 21.65 18.56 -6.33
CA ALA A 845 22.60 19.65 -6.46
C ALA A 845 22.14 20.79 -7.39
N LEU A 846 21.17 20.54 -8.26
CA LEU A 846 20.52 21.58 -9.08
C LEU A 846 19.58 22.50 -8.27
N CYS A 847 19.43 22.27 -6.96
CA CYS A 847 18.74 23.18 -6.04
C CYS A 847 17.30 23.54 -6.48
N ASN A 848 16.45 22.54 -6.70
CA ASN A 848 15.02 22.72 -6.92
C ASN A 848 14.23 22.53 -5.60
N ARG A 849 12.89 22.59 -5.65
CA ARG A 849 12.03 22.40 -4.46
C ARG A 849 12.15 21.00 -3.81
N LEU A 850 12.71 20.02 -4.52
CA LEU A 850 12.92 18.64 -4.07
C LEU A 850 14.37 18.35 -3.66
N SER A 851 15.17 19.37 -3.37
CA SER A 851 16.61 19.23 -3.07
C SER A 851 16.95 18.68 -1.68
N THR A 852 16.02 18.03 -1.00
CA THR A 852 16.26 17.33 0.29
C THR A 852 15.80 15.88 0.20
N PHE A 853 16.42 14.98 0.95
CA PHE A 853 15.97 13.60 1.08
C PHE A 853 14.57 13.54 1.71
N GLY A 854 14.29 14.38 2.71
CA GLY A 854 12.96 14.51 3.30
C GLY A 854 11.87 14.75 2.25
N ALA A 855 12.09 15.69 1.32
CA ALA A 855 11.15 16.00 0.26
C ALA A 855 10.85 14.80 -0.67
N LEU A 856 11.82 13.91 -0.89
CA LEU A 856 11.65 12.67 -1.69
C LEU A 856 10.87 11.59 -0.94
N LEU A 857 10.89 11.61 0.39
CA LEU A 857 10.28 10.59 1.25
C LEU A 857 8.84 10.91 1.66
N VAL A 858 8.42 12.17 1.62
CA VAL A 858 7.10 12.61 2.06
C VAL A 858 6.03 12.62 0.96
N TYR A 859 4.80 12.90 1.36
CA TYR A 859 3.68 13.06 0.44
C TYR A 859 3.84 14.33 -0.39
N GLN A 860 3.59 14.20 -1.70
CA GLN A 860 3.62 15.29 -2.66
C GLN A 860 2.25 15.36 -3.36
N PRO A 861 1.45 16.41 -3.13
CA PRO A 861 0.12 16.54 -3.74
C PRO A 861 0.13 16.47 -5.27
N GLN A 862 1.17 17.03 -5.90
CA GLN A 862 1.32 17.07 -7.37
C GLN A 862 1.72 15.73 -7.98
N ALA A 863 2.28 14.82 -7.17
CA ALA A 863 2.69 13.48 -7.58
C ALA A 863 2.43 12.46 -6.46
N PRO A 864 1.14 12.15 -6.16
CA PRO A 864 0.79 11.23 -5.09
C PRO A 864 1.44 9.87 -5.30
N GLN A 865 2.14 9.39 -4.29
CA GLN A 865 2.88 8.14 -4.36
C GLN A 865 2.75 7.34 -3.05
N HIS A 866 2.71 6.01 -3.17
CA HIS A 866 2.81 5.12 -2.00
C HIS A 866 4.06 5.44 -1.20
N ASP A 867 3.93 5.36 0.13
CA ASP A 867 5.00 5.65 1.06
C ASP A 867 6.23 4.76 0.76
N PRO A 868 7.43 5.34 0.57
CA PRO A 868 8.66 4.60 0.34
C PRO A 868 8.99 3.55 1.39
N ILE A 869 8.47 3.64 2.62
CA ILE A 869 8.71 2.61 3.66
C ILE A 869 8.16 1.22 3.30
N ALA A 870 7.17 1.15 2.41
CA ALA A 870 6.57 -0.09 1.93
C ALA A 870 7.25 -0.64 0.66
N ARG A 871 8.25 0.07 0.11
CA ARG A 871 8.96 -0.31 -1.12
C ARG A 871 10.28 -1.02 -0.78
N SER A 872 10.83 -1.71 -1.78
CA SER A 872 12.15 -2.37 -1.68
C SER A 872 13.29 -1.40 -1.38
N VAL A 873 13.14 -0.11 -1.60
CA VAL A 873 14.18 0.88 -1.24
C VAL A 873 14.34 1.08 0.28
N ASN A 874 13.38 0.62 1.10
CA ASN A 874 13.48 0.61 2.55
C ASN A 874 13.98 -0.75 3.05
N VAL A 875 15.20 -0.80 3.58
CA VAL A 875 15.75 -1.98 4.23
C VAL A 875 14.99 -2.24 5.54
N GLN A 876 14.44 -3.44 5.68
CA GLN A 876 13.72 -3.83 6.89
C GLN A 876 14.71 -4.05 8.04
N ILE A 877 14.43 -3.44 9.17
CA ILE A 877 15.23 -3.52 10.39
C ILE A 877 14.42 -4.14 11.53
N ASP A 878 15.12 -4.62 12.55
CA ASP A 878 14.48 -5.17 13.75
C ASP A 878 13.51 -4.16 14.39
N HIS A 879 12.39 -4.66 14.90
CA HIS A 879 11.36 -3.83 15.49
C HIS A 879 11.84 -3.07 16.74
N THR A 880 12.80 -3.60 17.50
CA THR A 880 13.42 -2.91 18.65
C THR A 880 14.20 -1.68 18.19
N VAL A 881 14.97 -1.82 17.11
CA VAL A 881 15.73 -0.73 16.49
C VAL A 881 14.78 0.32 15.92
N ARG A 882 13.74 -0.13 15.19
CA ARG A 882 12.74 0.76 14.58
C ARG A 882 11.98 1.57 15.63
N ARG A 883 11.67 0.99 16.80
CA ARG A 883 10.94 1.67 17.90
C ARG A 883 11.83 2.56 18.77
N CYS A 884 13.14 2.56 18.54
CA CYS A 884 14.06 3.41 19.27
C CYS A 884 13.69 4.88 19.11
N ARG A 885 13.71 5.61 20.22
CA ARG A 885 13.43 7.06 20.27
C ARG A 885 14.58 7.87 20.83
N TYR A 886 15.76 7.26 20.87
CA TYR A 886 17.01 7.93 21.17
C TYR A 886 17.64 8.46 19.89
N ARG A 887 18.41 9.52 20.05
CA ARG A 887 19.36 9.98 19.03
C ARG A 887 20.69 9.32 19.35
N CYS A 888 21.17 8.46 18.44
CA CYS A 888 22.42 7.70 18.56
C CYS A 888 23.62 8.45 17.96
N THR A 889 23.53 9.77 17.84
CA THR A 889 24.64 10.64 17.45
C THR A 889 25.33 11.20 18.69
N PHE A 890 26.62 11.46 18.58
CA PHE A 890 27.44 11.95 19.69
C PHE A 890 27.67 13.45 19.53
N ASP A 891 26.61 14.24 19.72
CA ASP A 891 26.60 15.66 19.31
C ASP A 891 26.05 16.65 20.35
N ALA A 892 24.94 16.36 21.04
CA ALA A 892 24.40 17.20 22.10
C ALA A 892 24.81 16.68 23.50
N PRO A 893 24.96 17.56 24.51
CA PRO A 893 25.40 17.15 25.85
C PRO A 893 24.59 16.02 26.50
N ARG A 894 23.28 15.95 26.25
CA ARG A 894 22.43 14.87 26.79
C ARG A 894 22.69 13.52 26.10
N TYR A 895 22.79 13.51 24.77
CA TYR A 895 23.02 12.29 24.02
C TYR A 895 24.42 11.75 24.27
N ARG A 896 25.43 12.63 24.38
CA ARG A 896 26.78 12.25 24.80
C ARG A 896 26.80 11.55 26.15
N ARG A 897 26.16 12.12 27.18
CA ARG A 897 26.06 11.51 28.51
C ARG A 897 25.40 10.13 28.48
N LEU A 898 24.29 9.99 27.75
CA LEU A 898 23.61 8.70 27.60
C LEU A 898 24.50 7.67 26.90
N LEU A 899 25.12 8.06 25.79
CA LEU A 899 26.00 7.19 25.00
C LEU A 899 27.23 6.77 25.82
N GLU A 900 27.87 7.69 26.54
CA GLU A 900 29.00 7.40 27.42
C GLU A 900 28.63 6.43 28.53
N ALA A 901 27.50 6.69 29.22
CA ALA A 901 27.02 5.81 30.29
C ALA A 901 26.74 4.39 29.75
N ALA A 902 26.09 4.29 28.60
CA ALA A 902 25.81 3.01 27.95
C ALA A 902 27.10 2.29 27.54
N MET A 903 28.04 2.98 26.90
CA MET A 903 29.28 2.36 26.38
C MET A 903 30.27 2.01 27.50
N ALA A 904 30.29 2.75 28.60
CA ALA A 904 31.14 2.45 29.77
C ALA A 904 30.77 1.11 30.43
N SER A 905 29.57 0.59 30.16
CA SER A 905 29.08 -0.67 30.72
C SER A 905 29.46 -1.92 29.95
N ILE A 906 30.10 -1.78 28.79
CA ILE A 906 30.49 -2.91 27.95
C ILE A 906 31.55 -3.75 28.68
N PRO A 907 31.41 -5.08 28.75
CA PRO A 907 32.37 -5.95 29.43
C PRO A 907 33.80 -5.82 28.89
N ALA A 908 34.78 -5.94 29.79
CA ALA A 908 36.20 -5.94 29.44
C ALA A 908 36.51 -7.02 28.38
N GLY A 909 37.10 -6.63 27.26
CA GLY A 909 37.46 -7.53 26.15
C GLY A 909 36.52 -7.47 24.94
N ARG A 910 35.35 -6.80 25.04
CA ARG A 910 34.52 -6.44 23.88
C ARG A 910 34.67 -4.96 23.56
N SER A 911 34.60 -4.63 22.27
CA SER A 911 34.69 -3.25 21.80
C SER A 911 33.34 -2.72 21.32
N VAL A 912 33.13 -1.40 21.41
CA VAL A 912 31.92 -0.74 20.86
C VAL A 912 31.71 -1.12 19.40
N ALA A 913 32.79 -1.29 18.63
CA ALA A 913 32.73 -1.60 17.21
C ALA A 913 32.15 -3.00 16.90
N GLU A 914 32.03 -3.90 17.88
CA GLU A 914 31.45 -5.25 17.75
C GLU A 914 29.96 -5.31 18.12
N LEU A 915 29.37 -4.22 18.60
CA LEU A 915 27.96 -4.18 18.96
C LEU A 915 27.09 -4.03 17.71
N GLY A 916 26.07 -4.88 17.60
CA GLY A 916 24.99 -4.73 16.62
C GLY A 916 23.90 -3.77 17.10
N ALA A 917 23.03 -3.33 16.18
CA ALA A 917 22.01 -2.33 16.45
C ALA A 917 21.08 -2.66 17.65
N VAL A 918 20.56 -3.89 17.72
CA VAL A 918 19.66 -4.34 18.80
C VAL A 918 20.34 -4.28 20.17
N GLU A 919 21.61 -4.69 20.23
CA GLU A 919 22.41 -4.67 21.47
C GLU A 919 22.67 -3.22 21.93
N VAL A 920 22.96 -2.32 20.98
CA VAL A 920 23.12 -0.88 21.27
C VAL A 920 21.83 -0.31 21.86
N ILE A 921 20.67 -0.58 21.27
CA ILE A 921 19.39 -0.07 21.80
C ILE A 921 19.11 -0.61 23.20
N ALA A 922 19.34 -1.91 23.43
CA ALA A 922 19.15 -2.51 24.76
C ALA A 922 20.05 -1.88 25.84
N LEU A 923 21.27 -1.45 25.48
CA LEU A 923 22.15 -0.71 26.39
C LEU A 923 21.61 0.70 26.63
N LEU A 924 21.19 1.42 25.59
CA LEU A 924 20.62 2.77 25.74
C LEU A 924 19.36 2.75 26.61
N ASP A 925 18.46 1.79 26.42
CA ASP A 925 17.27 1.61 27.26
C ASP A 925 17.63 1.41 28.74
N ARG A 926 18.68 0.62 29.02
CA ARG A 926 19.12 0.32 30.39
C ARG A 926 19.70 1.54 31.11
N TYR A 927 20.40 2.40 30.38
CA TYR A 927 21.10 3.57 30.94
C TYR A 927 20.36 4.89 30.69
N ALA A 928 19.19 4.84 30.07
CA ALA A 928 18.34 6.00 29.91
C ALA A 928 17.96 6.56 31.29
N PRO A 929 18.13 7.88 31.51
CA PRO A 929 17.82 8.48 32.79
C PRO A 929 16.31 8.38 33.10
N PRO A 930 15.94 8.29 34.39
CA PRO A 930 14.56 8.39 34.83
C PRO A 930 13.86 9.67 34.35
N ALA A 931 12.54 9.61 34.24
CA ALA A 931 11.73 10.78 33.92
C ALA A 931 11.90 11.87 34.99
N GLY A 932 12.27 13.09 34.57
CA GLY A 932 12.45 14.25 35.45
C GLY A 932 13.89 14.55 35.86
N ASP A 933 14.85 13.65 35.58
CA ASP A 933 16.28 13.87 35.85
C ASP A 933 16.97 14.67 34.73
N GLU A 934 16.35 14.75 33.55
CA GLU A 934 16.81 15.58 32.44
C GLU A 934 15.96 16.84 32.26
N PRO A 935 16.57 17.96 31.84
CA PRO A 935 15.82 19.15 31.45
C PRO A 935 14.96 18.87 30.21
N PRO A 936 13.79 19.56 30.08
CA PRO A 936 12.90 19.39 28.94
C PRO A 936 13.63 19.74 27.63
N ARG A 937 13.21 19.13 26.52
CA ARG A 937 13.67 19.49 25.16
C ARG A 937 12.82 20.59 24.56
N HIS A 938 11.54 20.62 24.92
CA HIS A 938 10.55 21.54 24.40
C HIS A 938 9.84 22.22 25.56
N VAL A 939 9.91 23.55 25.61
CA VAL A 939 9.19 24.35 26.60
C VAL A 939 8.10 25.14 25.89
N VAL A 940 6.85 24.96 26.30
CA VAL A 940 5.70 25.73 25.81
C VAL A 940 5.39 26.81 26.84
N VAL A 941 5.52 28.06 26.44
CA VAL A 941 5.25 29.23 27.27
C VAL A 941 3.92 29.83 26.85
N GLU A 942 2.98 29.88 27.80
CA GLU A 942 1.67 30.48 27.60
C GLU A 942 1.74 32.01 27.65
N LEU A 943 1.29 32.67 26.58
CA LEU A 943 1.08 34.11 26.52
C LEU A 943 -0.42 34.42 26.50
N CYS A 944 -0.82 35.52 27.15
CA CYS A 944 -2.20 36.00 27.20
C CYS A 944 -2.30 37.43 26.66
N SER A 945 -3.45 37.77 26.10
CA SER A 945 -3.65 39.05 25.39
C SER A 945 -4.03 40.23 26.31
N ARG A 946 -4.75 40.00 27.43
CA ARG A 946 -5.16 41.01 28.42
C ARG A 946 -5.30 40.43 29.85
N GLU A 947 -5.41 41.31 30.85
CA GLU A 947 -5.48 41.02 32.30
C GLU A 947 -6.56 39.99 32.74
N PRO A 948 -6.43 39.36 33.94
CA PRO A 948 -6.94 38.03 34.27
C PRO A 948 -8.42 37.70 33.98
N GLY A 949 -8.65 36.44 33.64
CA GLY A 949 -9.96 35.81 33.85
C GLY A 949 -10.39 35.87 35.33
N ARG A 950 -11.70 35.80 35.59
CA ARG A 950 -12.33 35.99 36.92
C ARG A 950 -11.82 35.05 38.04
N ASP A 951 -10.96 34.08 37.73
CA ASP A 951 -10.39 33.09 38.65
C ASP A 951 -8.90 33.34 39.01
N GLY A 952 -8.24 34.34 38.42
CA GLY A 952 -6.84 34.66 38.68
C GLY A 952 -5.81 33.66 38.11
N SER A 953 -6.23 32.71 37.26
CA SER A 953 -5.35 31.66 36.72
C SER A 953 -4.50 32.10 35.52
N ARG A 954 -4.87 33.19 34.83
CA ARG A 954 -4.20 33.74 33.64
C ARG A 954 -3.80 35.19 33.89
N CYS A 955 -2.55 35.56 33.65
CA CYS A 955 -2.07 36.94 33.75
C CYS A 955 -1.10 37.27 32.60
N LEU A 956 -0.58 38.49 32.54
CA LEU A 956 0.55 38.77 31.64
C LEU A 956 1.81 38.11 32.19
N MET A 957 2.66 37.61 31.29
CA MET A 957 3.94 37.03 31.67
C MET A 957 4.87 38.13 32.19
N ASP A 958 5.34 37.98 33.42
CA ASP A 958 6.36 38.87 33.98
C ASP A 958 7.71 38.65 33.26
N LEU A 959 8.38 39.74 32.88
CA LEU A 959 9.63 39.64 32.12
C LEU A 959 10.79 39.10 32.95
N ASP A 960 10.86 39.39 34.25
CA ASP A 960 11.93 38.90 35.10
C ASP A 960 11.76 37.39 35.31
N VAL A 961 10.52 36.94 35.48
CA VAL A 961 10.17 35.51 35.50
C VAL A 961 10.54 34.83 34.18
N ALA A 962 10.21 35.45 33.04
CA ALA A 962 10.53 34.91 31.72
C ALA A 962 12.05 34.84 31.48
N ALA A 963 12.80 35.89 31.84
CA ALA A 963 14.25 35.91 31.73
C ALA A 963 14.90 34.80 32.57
N ALA A 964 14.50 34.67 33.84
CA ALA A 964 15.00 33.62 34.73
C ALA A 964 14.63 32.22 34.22
N LEU A 965 13.44 32.05 33.63
CA LEU A 965 13.05 30.81 32.97
C LEU A 965 13.98 30.49 31.79
N PHE A 966 14.18 31.45 30.89
CA PHE A 966 14.97 31.24 29.67
C PHE A 966 16.45 30.97 29.95
N GLU A 967 17.06 31.65 30.90
CA GLU A 967 18.43 31.35 31.33
C GLU A 967 18.57 29.90 31.82
N ARG A 968 17.60 29.43 32.61
CA ARG A 968 17.59 28.05 33.14
C ARG A 968 17.37 27.02 32.05
N VAL A 969 16.45 27.26 31.11
CA VAL A 969 16.13 26.29 30.06
C VAL A 969 17.14 26.32 28.91
N ALA A 970 17.89 27.40 28.72
CA ALA A 970 18.93 27.48 27.70
C ALA A 970 20.24 26.78 28.11
N ALA A 971 20.50 26.60 29.42
CA ALA A 971 21.72 25.97 29.94
C ALA A 971 22.12 24.62 29.29
N PRO A 972 21.19 23.70 28.95
CA PRO A 972 21.53 22.44 28.26
C PRO A 972 22.00 22.62 26.80
N GLY A 973 21.72 23.77 26.18
CA GLY A 973 22.19 24.14 24.83
C GLY A 973 21.36 23.59 23.65
N ASP A 974 20.32 22.81 23.91
CA ASP A 974 19.51 22.12 22.89
C ASP A 974 17.99 22.22 23.11
N VAL A 975 17.55 23.14 23.98
CA VAL A 975 16.14 23.36 24.29
C VAL A 975 15.50 24.31 23.28
N VAL A 976 14.28 23.99 22.84
CA VAL A 976 13.43 24.85 22.02
C VAL A 976 12.27 25.41 22.83
N VAL A 977 11.86 26.64 22.51
CA VAL A 977 10.74 27.32 23.15
C VAL A 977 9.62 27.55 22.13
N THR A 978 8.38 27.28 22.54
CA THR A 978 7.17 27.64 21.80
C THR A 978 6.36 28.65 22.60
N PHE A 979 6.10 29.82 22.02
CA PHE A 979 5.12 30.77 22.52
C PHE A 979 3.74 30.39 21.95
N ALA A 980 2.81 30.04 22.82
CA ALA A 980 1.43 29.63 22.48
C ALA A 980 0.48 30.16 23.55
N GLY A 981 -0.83 29.96 23.43
CA GLY A 981 -1.77 30.38 24.47
C GLY A 981 -3.20 29.95 24.22
N ALA A 982 -4.06 30.20 25.21
CA ALA A 982 -5.51 30.09 25.03
C ALA A 982 -6.09 31.29 24.26
N ASP A 983 -5.40 32.42 24.26
CA ASP A 983 -5.61 33.54 23.34
C ASP A 983 -4.44 33.58 22.33
N ASP A 984 -4.57 34.40 21.28
CA ASP A 984 -3.48 34.65 20.33
C ASP A 984 -2.27 35.32 21.01
N PRO A 985 -1.08 34.70 21.02
CA PRO A 985 0.14 35.28 21.58
C PRO A 985 0.55 36.63 20.99
N LEU A 986 0.19 36.92 19.74
CA LEU A 986 0.47 38.23 19.13
C LEU A 986 -0.38 39.37 19.73
N GLY A 987 -1.41 39.03 20.52
CA GLY A 987 -2.16 40.00 21.32
C GLY A 987 -1.41 40.46 22.57
N HIS A 988 -0.28 39.86 22.95
CA HIS A 988 0.52 40.27 24.10
C HIS A 988 1.43 41.45 23.72
N ASP A 989 1.24 42.63 24.33
CA ASP A 989 1.91 43.88 23.92
C ASP A 989 3.46 43.78 23.81
N ARG A 990 4.06 42.94 24.66
CA ARG A 990 5.53 42.72 24.79
C ARG A 990 6.01 41.36 24.28
N PHE A 991 5.30 40.73 23.33
CA PHE A 991 5.67 39.40 22.82
C PHE A 991 7.09 39.40 22.18
N ASP A 992 7.46 40.50 21.54
CA ASP A 992 8.75 40.74 20.88
C ASP A 992 9.91 40.78 21.90
N GLU A 993 9.71 41.47 23.03
CA GLU A 993 10.67 41.47 24.14
C GLU A 993 10.86 40.05 24.71
N LEU A 994 9.79 39.28 24.88
CA LEU A 994 9.85 37.91 25.39
C LEU A 994 10.58 36.97 24.43
N VAL A 995 10.33 37.07 23.12
CA VAL A 995 11.08 36.32 22.10
C VAL A 995 12.55 36.73 22.11
N GLY A 996 12.83 38.03 22.21
CA GLY A 996 14.19 38.57 22.33
C GLY A 996 14.95 38.02 23.55
N LEU A 997 14.30 37.96 24.72
CA LEU A 997 14.87 37.39 25.94
C LEU A 997 15.22 35.91 25.76
N ALA A 998 14.33 35.11 25.15
CA ALA A 998 14.61 33.69 24.88
C ALA A 998 15.85 33.52 23.98
N ARG A 999 15.97 34.33 22.91
CA ARG A 999 17.15 34.29 22.02
C ARG A 999 18.42 34.73 22.73
N ALA A 1000 18.37 35.81 23.49
CA ALA A 1000 19.51 36.35 24.24
C ALA A 1000 20.03 35.35 25.29
N ALA A 1001 19.13 34.60 25.93
CA ALA A 1001 19.50 33.53 26.87
C ALA A 1001 20.18 32.32 26.20
N GLY A 1002 20.11 32.20 24.87
CA GLY A 1002 20.71 31.09 24.13
C GLY A 1002 19.78 29.90 23.86
N VAL A 1003 18.46 30.10 23.91
CA VAL A 1003 17.48 29.08 23.48
C VAL A 1003 17.77 28.69 22.04
N ARG A 1004 17.77 27.38 21.76
CA ARG A 1004 18.26 26.83 20.49
C ARG A 1004 17.32 27.10 19.32
N GLY A 1005 16.02 27.11 19.56
CA GLY A 1005 15.01 27.41 18.54
C GLY A 1005 13.79 28.07 19.16
N VAL A 1006 13.24 29.06 18.46
CA VAL A 1006 12.03 29.78 18.87
C VAL A 1006 10.90 29.54 17.87
N HIS A 1007 9.77 29.08 18.38
CA HIS A 1007 8.53 28.87 17.65
C HIS A 1007 7.43 29.77 18.25
N LEU A 1008 6.65 30.42 17.39
CA LEU A 1008 5.46 31.18 17.81
C LEU A 1008 4.22 30.62 17.12
N ARG A 1009 3.16 30.35 17.88
CA ARG A 1009 1.87 29.86 17.38
C ARG A 1009 0.82 30.98 17.50
N THR A 1010 0.08 31.28 16.43
CA THR A 1010 -0.81 32.46 16.38
C THR A 1010 -2.05 32.20 15.53
N GLU A 1011 -3.15 32.93 15.79
CA GLU A 1011 -4.31 33.00 14.89
C GLU A 1011 -4.09 33.98 13.73
N LEU A 1012 -3.05 34.81 13.82
CA LEU A 1012 -2.57 35.74 12.79
C LEU A 1012 -3.60 36.80 12.38
N ARG A 1013 -4.40 37.28 13.33
CA ARG A 1013 -5.42 38.33 13.12
C ARG A 1013 -4.90 39.70 13.53
N VAL A 1014 -3.76 40.10 12.97
CA VAL A 1014 -3.04 41.34 13.33
C VAL A 1014 -2.68 42.16 12.08
N ASP A 1015 -2.34 43.44 12.28
CA ASP A 1015 -1.87 44.30 11.20
C ASP A 1015 -0.41 44.02 10.81
N HIS A 1016 0.02 44.58 9.67
CA HIS A 1016 1.38 44.38 9.17
C HIS A 1016 2.46 44.94 10.11
N ALA A 1017 2.16 45.96 10.94
CA ALA A 1017 3.16 46.51 11.86
C ALA A 1017 3.52 45.50 12.95
N VAL A 1018 2.55 44.70 13.43
CA VAL A 1018 2.81 43.57 14.33
C VAL A 1018 3.59 42.47 13.62
N LEU A 1019 3.29 42.18 12.35
CA LEU A 1019 4.04 41.18 11.57
C LEU A 1019 5.50 41.59 11.35
N ASP A 1020 5.78 42.88 11.12
CA ASP A 1020 7.14 43.41 11.00
C ASP A 1020 7.91 43.23 12.31
N ARG A 1021 7.29 43.54 13.47
CA ARG A 1021 7.87 43.27 14.79
C ARG A 1021 8.17 41.78 14.97
N LEU A 1022 7.25 40.90 14.58
CA LEU A 1022 7.42 39.46 14.65
C LEU A 1022 8.61 38.98 13.80
N LEU A 1023 8.73 39.45 12.56
CA LEU A 1023 9.85 39.09 11.68
C LEU A 1023 11.19 39.63 12.18
N ALA A 1024 11.21 40.83 12.78
CA ALA A 1024 12.41 41.44 13.36
C ALA A 1024 12.97 40.66 14.56
N CYS A 1025 12.13 39.87 15.25
CA CYS A 1025 12.54 38.96 16.31
C CYS A 1025 13.25 37.68 15.77
N GLU A 1026 13.31 37.54 14.45
CA GLU A 1026 13.86 36.41 13.70
C GLU A 1026 13.41 35.03 14.21
N PRO A 1027 12.12 34.74 14.48
CA PRO A 1027 11.70 33.40 14.92
C PRO A 1027 12.15 32.31 13.93
N ASP A 1028 12.33 31.09 14.40
CA ASP A 1028 12.69 29.97 13.53
C ASP A 1028 11.43 29.40 12.85
N VAL A 1029 10.29 29.39 13.56
CA VAL A 1029 8.99 28.91 13.08
C VAL A 1029 7.87 29.83 13.52
N ILE A 1030 6.93 30.09 12.61
CA ILE A 1030 5.62 30.69 12.89
C ILE A 1030 4.56 29.68 12.47
N SER A 1031 3.81 29.15 13.43
CA SER A 1031 2.62 28.34 13.16
C SER A 1031 1.37 29.21 13.14
N VAL A 1032 0.52 29.00 12.14
CA VAL A 1032 -0.74 29.74 11.98
C VAL A 1032 -1.91 28.79 12.16
N ASP A 1033 -2.71 29.02 13.19
CA ASP A 1033 -3.92 28.24 13.47
C ASP A 1033 -5.06 28.67 12.54
N LEU A 1034 -5.21 27.94 11.44
CA LEU A 1034 -6.32 28.09 10.51
C LEU A 1034 -7.52 27.31 11.03
N HIS A 1035 -8.51 28.03 11.54
CA HIS A 1035 -9.75 27.48 12.09
C HIS A 1035 -10.78 27.03 11.02
N GLY A 1036 -10.36 26.83 9.78
CA GLY A 1036 -11.16 26.35 8.65
C GLY A 1036 -10.49 26.68 7.32
N ASP A 1037 -10.72 25.89 6.26
CA ASP A 1037 -10.16 26.13 4.91
C ASP A 1037 -11.15 26.81 3.94
N SER A 1038 -12.23 27.37 4.48
CA SER A 1038 -13.18 28.19 3.75
C SER A 1038 -13.77 29.28 4.65
N PRO A 1039 -14.32 30.37 4.09
CA PRO A 1039 -15.04 31.37 4.89
C PRO A 1039 -16.19 30.76 5.72
N GLU A 1040 -16.87 29.73 5.20
CA GLU A 1040 -17.98 29.08 5.88
C GLU A 1040 -17.49 28.27 7.09
N SER A 1041 -16.55 27.36 6.89
CA SER A 1041 -16.02 26.52 7.97
C SER A 1041 -15.27 27.34 9.02
N TYR A 1042 -14.51 28.35 8.59
CA TYR A 1042 -13.86 29.30 9.50
C TYR A 1042 -14.87 30.01 10.40
N ARG A 1043 -16.00 30.47 9.83
CA ARG A 1043 -17.08 31.10 10.61
C ARG A 1043 -17.78 30.11 11.53
N ARG A 1044 -17.95 28.84 11.13
CA ARG A 1044 -18.52 27.79 12.00
C ARG A 1044 -17.68 27.55 13.25
N VAL A 1045 -16.35 27.61 13.13
CA VAL A 1045 -15.43 27.39 14.25
C VAL A 1045 -15.23 28.63 15.10
N THR A 1046 -15.03 29.80 14.48
CA THR A 1046 -14.63 31.04 15.18
C THR A 1046 -15.79 31.99 15.50
N GLY A 1047 -16.93 31.84 14.82
CA GLY A 1047 -18.05 32.79 14.88
C GLY A 1047 -17.82 34.11 14.15
N VAL A 1048 -16.66 34.32 13.52
CA VAL A 1048 -16.29 35.58 12.83
C VAL A 1048 -15.92 35.35 11.36
N ASP A 1049 -16.04 36.40 10.54
CA ASP A 1049 -15.62 36.39 9.14
C ASP A 1049 -14.21 37.00 9.04
N GLY A 1050 -13.17 36.16 9.10
CA GLY A 1050 -11.77 36.61 9.10
C GLY A 1050 -10.83 35.75 8.25
N TYR A 1051 -11.35 34.78 7.50
CA TYR A 1051 -10.52 33.82 6.74
C TYR A 1051 -9.60 34.53 5.73
N GLN A 1052 -10.12 35.51 4.99
CA GLN A 1052 -9.33 36.24 3.98
C GLN A 1052 -8.24 37.13 4.59
N ASP A 1053 -8.52 37.74 5.75
CA ASP A 1053 -7.54 38.58 6.45
C ASP A 1053 -6.33 37.75 6.90
N VAL A 1054 -6.59 36.55 7.46
CA VAL A 1054 -5.54 35.62 7.86
C VAL A 1054 -4.73 35.15 6.66
N LEU A 1055 -5.36 34.81 5.54
CA LEU A 1055 -4.63 34.45 4.31
C LEU A 1055 -3.75 35.60 3.80
N GLY A 1056 -4.23 36.84 3.83
CA GLY A 1056 -3.45 38.02 3.46
C GLY A 1056 -2.24 38.22 4.35
N ALA A 1057 -2.41 38.07 5.68
CA ALA A 1057 -1.31 38.15 6.64
C ALA A 1057 -0.28 37.02 6.45
N MET A 1058 -0.73 35.79 6.12
CA MET A 1058 0.15 34.67 5.79
C MET A 1058 0.97 34.95 4.53
N GLU A 1059 0.33 35.45 3.47
CA GLU A 1059 1.00 35.84 2.24
C GLU A 1059 2.08 36.91 2.50
N TYR A 1060 1.76 37.90 3.35
CA TYR A 1060 2.71 38.91 3.79
C TYR A 1060 3.94 38.29 4.47
N LEU A 1061 3.77 37.37 5.43
CA LEU A 1061 4.88 36.68 6.08
C LEU A 1061 5.73 35.87 5.09
N VAL A 1062 5.10 35.15 4.16
CA VAL A 1062 5.79 34.33 3.16
C VAL A 1062 6.64 35.19 2.21
N ASN A 1063 6.16 36.39 1.88
CA ASN A 1063 6.86 37.30 0.98
C ASN A 1063 8.01 38.06 1.65
N ASN A 1064 7.94 38.30 2.96
CA ASN A 1064 8.92 39.11 3.71
C ASN A 1064 9.92 38.29 4.56
N ARG A 1065 9.82 36.96 4.58
CA ARG A 1065 10.80 36.10 5.28
C ARG A 1065 12.18 36.08 4.62
N ARG A 1066 13.24 35.86 5.41
CA ARG A 1066 14.63 35.83 4.96
C ARG A 1066 14.90 34.61 4.08
N ARG A 1067 15.23 34.83 2.81
CA ARG A 1067 15.68 33.79 1.88
C ARG A 1067 17.15 33.45 2.16
N LEU A 1068 17.48 32.16 2.20
CA LEU A 1068 18.83 31.68 2.52
C LEU A 1068 19.62 31.21 1.30
N THR A 1069 19.01 31.25 0.10
CA THR A 1069 19.61 30.82 -1.16
C THR A 1069 19.28 31.81 -2.28
N ASP A 1070 20.24 32.07 -3.16
CA ASP A 1070 20.12 33.07 -4.25
C ASP A 1070 19.33 32.56 -5.48
N HIS A 1071 18.92 31.29 -5.50
CA HIS A 1071 18.29 30.69 -6.67
C HIS A 1071 16.78 30.97 -6.71
N ALA A 1072 16.33 31.65 -7.76
CA ALA A 1072 14.93 32.05 -7.97
C ALA A 1072 13.85 30.93 -7.89
N PRO A 1073 14.12 29.63 -8.20
CA PRO A 1073 13.14 28.55 -7.97
C PRO A 1073 13.09 28.05 -6.50
N THR A 1074 13.97 28.50 -5.61
CA THR A 1074 14.08 28.02 -4.21
C THR A 1074 13.39 28.91 -3.18
N ALA A 1075 12.11 29.25 -3.41
CA ALA A 1075 11.27 29.84 -2.36
C ALA A 1075 11.07 28.93 -1.11
N ALA A 1076 11.69 27.74 -1.06
CA ALA A 1076 11.43 26.68 -0.08
C ALA A 1076 12.33 26.70 1.18
N LEU A 1077 13.61 27.12 1.09
CA LEU A 1077 14.52 27.18 2.26
C LEU A 1077 14.68 28.64 2.73
N ALA A 1078 13.74 29.07 3.57
CA ALA A 1078 13.68 30.42 4.11
C ALA A 1078 13.27 30.39 5.59
N LEU A 1079 13.64 31.43 6.34
CA LEU A 1079 13.31 31.57 7.76
C LEU A 1079 12.54 32.87 8.03
N PRO A 1080 11.50 32.86 8.89
CA PRO A 1080 10.93 31.70 9.57
C PRO A 1080 10.26 30.68 8.64
N TRP A 1081 10.17 29.43 9.09
CA TRP A 1081 9.23 28.48 8.53
C TRP A 1081 7.81 28.92 8.86
N ILE A 1082 6.94 29.04 7.85
CA ILE A 1082 5.52 29.34 8.04
C ILE A 1082 4.77 28.02 7.97
N VAL A 1083 4.08 27.65 9.06
CA VAL A 1083 3.44 26.35 9.23
C VAL A 1083 1.94 26.51 9.46
N PRO A 1084 1.10 26.31 8.44
CA PRO A 1084 -0.35 26.31 8.60
C PRO A 1084 -0.78 25.09 9.42
N ARG A 1085 -1.68 25.29 10.37
CA ARG A 1085 -2.23 24.23 11.24
C ARG A 1085 -3.75 24.25 11.21
N MET A 1086 -4.38 23.09 11.22
CA MET A 1086 -5.83 22.98 11.36
C MET A 1086 -6.19 21.85 12.31
N THR A 1087 -7.07 22.11 13.26
CA THR A 1087 -7.54 21.07 14.19
C THR A 1087 -8.58 20.17 13.52
N ARG A 1088 -8.46 18.84 13.67
CA ARG A 1088 -9.48 17.87 13.24
C ARG A 1088 -10.71 17.94 14.16
N ARG A 1089 -11.85 18.45 13.67
CA ARG A 1089 -13.13 18.57 14.39
C ARG A 1089 -14.31 18.28 13.44
N PRO A 1090 -15.54 18.07 13.94
CA PRO A 1090 -16.71 17.86 13.07
C PRO A 1090 -16.89 18.98 12.03
N GLU A 1091 -16.56 20.23 12.38
CA GLU A 1091 -16.72 21.41 11.53
C GLU A 1091 -15.65 21.53 10.43
N THR A 1092 -14.50 20.85 10.58
CA THR A 1092 -13.30 20.99 9.74
C THR A 1092 -12.85 19.68 9.09
N VAL A 1093 -13.44 18.53 9.45
CA VAL A 1093 -13.03 17.21 8.92
C VAL A 1093 -13.15 17.14 7.39
N GLU A 1094 -14.14 17.82 6.81
CA GLU A 1094 -14.32 17.89 5.36
C GLU A 1094 -13.30 18.82 4.66
N ASP A 1095 -12.72 19.77 5.40
CA ASP A 1095 -11.74 20.72 4.89
C ASP A 1095 -10.32 20.13 4.82
N ILE A 1096 -10.07 19.02 5.53
CA ILE A 1096 -8.74 18.42 5.68
C ILE A 1096 -8.06 18.21 4.33
N ASP A 1097 -8.81 17.75 3.33
CA ASP A 1097 -8.29 17.49 1.99
C ASP A 1097 -7.78 18.77 1.32
N GLY A 1098 -8.63 19.80 1.23
CA GLY A 1098 -8.29 21.08 0.62
C GLY A 1098 -7.17 21.80 1.37
N PHE A 1099 -7.23 21.82 2.70
CA PHE A 1099 -6.23 22.42 3.57
C PHE A 1099 -4.86 21.78 3.36
N TYR A 1100 -4.79 20.45 3.51
CA TYR A 1100 -3.52 19.75 3.55
C TYR A 1100 -2.81 19.82 2.19
N ASP A 1101 -3.53 19.59 1.10
CA ASP A 1101 -2.96 19.65 -0.25
C ASP A 1101 -2.48 21.04 -0.63
N ARG A 1102 -3.26 22.09 -0.32
CA ARG A 1102 -2.90 23.48 -0.61
C ARG A 1102 -1.60 23.86 0.09
N TRP A 1103 -1.51 23.61 1.39
CA TRP A 1103 -0.39 24.09 2.19
C TRP A 1103 0.85 23.21 2.05
N GLN A 1104 0.70 21.89 1.95
CA GLN A 1104 1.79 21.01 1.55
C GLN A 1104 2.29 21.36 0.14
N GLY A 1105 1.36 21.66 -0.78
CA GLY A 1105 1.63 22.06 -2.16
C GLY A 1105 2.24 23.45 -2.31
N THR A 1106 2.08 24.37 -1.36
CA THR A 1106 2.60 25.74 -1.44
C THR A 1106 3.84 25.95 -0.57
N LEU A 1107 3.77 25.57 0.71
CA LEU A 1107 4.83 25.81 1.71
C LEU A 1107 5.68 24.57 2.00
N GLY A 1108 5.27 23.39 1.51
CA GLY A 1108 5.96 22.13 1.79
C GLY A 1108 5.64 21.55 3.16
N VAL A 1109 4.75 22.19 3.92
CA VAL A 1109 4.36 21.79 5.28
C VAL A 1109 2.93 22.24 5.56
N ALA A 1110 2.18 21.39 6.25
CA ALA A 1110 0.88 21.65 6.84
C ALA A 1110 0.74 20.71 8.05
N VAL A 1111 0.01 21.09 9.10
CA VAL A 1111 -0.20 20.21 10.26
C VAL A 1111 -1.68 20.06 10.56
N ILE A 1112 -2.10 18.82 10.76
CA ILE A 1112 -3.46 18.50 11.23
C ILE A 1112 -3.37 18.22 12.73
N ASP A 1113 -3.90 19.10 13.56
CA ASP A 1113 -3.81 18.96 15.01
C ASP A 1113 -4.91 18.03 15.56
N PRO A 1114 -4.61 17.30 16.66
CA PRO A 1114 -5.61 16.56 17.42
C PRO A 1114 -6.70 17.51 17.95
N SER A 1115 -7.93 17.01 18.06
CA SER A 1115 -9.01 17.77 18.68
C SER A 1115 -8.73 17.97 20.18
N PRO A 1116 -8.81 19.20 20.72
CA PRO A 1116 -8.77 19.40 22.16
C PRO A 1116 -10.02 18.76 22.77
N ASP A 1117 -9.85 17.75 23.63
CA ASP A 1117 -10.88 16.95 24.32
C ASP A 1117 -12.29 17.60 24.34
N LEU A 1118 -13.13 17.25 23.36
CA LEU A 1118 -14.43 17.91 23.11
C LEU A 1118 -15.60 17.26 23.87
N GLY A 1119 -15.35 16.31 24.79
CA GLY A 1119 -16.41 15.46 25.35
C GLY A 1119 -16.89 14.41 24.34
N GLU A 1120 -18.15 13.97 24.41
CA GLU A 1120 -18.72 13.00 23.46
C GLU A 1120 -18.87 13.64 22.07
N THR A 1121 -18.01 13.26 21.13
CA THR A 1121 -18.14 13.61 19.70
C THR A 1121 -18.47 12.38 18.88
N ASP A 1122 -19.17 12.57 17.75
CA ASP A 1122 -19.44 11.51 16.79
C ASP A 1122 -18.19 11.02 16.03
N LEU A 1123 -17.10 11.80 16.02
CA LEU A 1123 -15.87 11.45 15.32
C LEU A 1123 -15.10 10.37 16.06
N LEU A 1124 -14.62 9.38 15.31
CA LEU A 1124 -13.70 8.38 15.85
C LEU A 1124 -12.42 9.04 16.40
N PRO A 1125 -11.96 8.62 17.59
CA PRO A 1125 -10.74 9.16 18.19
C PRO A 1125 -9.52 8.69 17.42
N VAL A 1126 -8.45 9.47 17.50
CA VAL A 1126 -7.12 9.08 17.01
C VAL A 1126 -6.27 8.74 18.23
N VAL A 1127 -5.68 7.55 18.24
CA VAL A 1127 -4.92 7.06 19.40
C VAL A 1127 -3.43 7.22 19.15
N VAL A 1128 -2.78 8.04 19.98
CA VAL A 1128 -1.31 8.14 20.02
C VAL A 1128 -0.74 6.94 20.79
N PRO A 1129 0.27 6.23 20.25
CA PRO A 1129 0.93 5.13 20.93
C PRO A 1129 1.36 5.51 22.36
N PRO A 1130 1.10 4.68 23.39
CA PRO A 1130 1.39 5.01 24.80
C PRO A 1130 2.83 5.45 25.01
N ALA A 1131 3.75 4.79 24.32
CA ALA A 1131 5.17 5.10 24.34
C ALA A 1131 5.41 6.59 24.01
N VAL A 1132 4.76 7.13 22.96
CA VAL A 1132 4.90 8.53 22.51
C VAL A 1132 4.39 9.50 23.55
N ARG A 1133 3.21 9.24 24.14
CA ARG A 1133 2.67 10.06 25.24
C ARG A 1133 3.61 10.14 26.44
N VAL A 1134 4.25 9.03 26.81
CA VAL A 1134 5.24 9.00 27.90
C VAL A 1134 6.48 9.84 27.56
N ASP A 1135 6.91 9.84 26.29
CA ASP A 1135 8.06 10.62 25.83
C ASP A 1135 7.75 12.11 25.76
N GLU A 1136 6.56 12.48 25.27
CA GLU A 1136 6.06 13.86 25.31
C GLU A 1136 6.00 14.38 26.75
N GLY A 1137 5.44 13.62 27.68
CA GLY A 1137 5.39 14.00 29.11
C GLY A 1137 6.77 14.07 29.79
N ARG A 1138 7.80 13.42 29.23
CA ARG A 1138 9.19 13.52 29.71
C ARG A 1138 9.92 14.74 29.17
N HIS A 1139 9.61 15.14 27.93
CA HIS A 1139 10.43 16.07 27.18
C HIS A 1139 9.77 17.42 26.91
N THR A 1140 8.46 17.53 27.14
CA THR A 1140 7.70 18.77 26.97
C THR A 1140 7.30 19.33 28.33
N LEU A 1141 7.57 20.61 28.56
CA LEU A 1141 7.18 21.35 29.76
C LEU A 1141 6.26 22.50 29.37
N ARG A 1142 5.07 22.61 29.97
CA ARG A 1142 4.20 23.78 29.78
C ARG A 1142 4.32 24.72 30.97
N VAL A 1143 4.62 25.98 30.68
CA VAL A 1143 4.67 27.08 31.65
C VAL A 1143 3.50 27.99 31.37
N LEU A 1144 2.59 28.12 32.33
CA LEU A 1144 1.42 28.99 32.25
C LEU A 1144 1.81 30.46 32.36
N SER A 1145 0.89 31.36 32.02
CA SER A 1145 1.20 32.79 31.93
C SER A 1145 1.58 33.44 33.26
N ASN A 1146 1.22 32.81 34.38
CA ASN A 1146 1.64 33.18 35.74
C ASN A 1146 2.98 32.56 36.20
N GLY A 1147 3.72 31.92 35.30
CA GLY A 1147 4.99 31.24 35.59
C GLY A 1147 4.86 29.88 36.25
N SER A 1148 3.64 29.41 36.55
CA SER A 1148 3.41 28.06 37.10
C SER A 1148 3.57 26.98 36.03
N VAL A 1149 3.99 25.78 36.46
CA VAL A 1149 4.20 24.65 35.55
C VAL A 1149 2.96 23.77 35.52
N GLN A 1150 2.43 23.54 34.32
CA GLN A 1150 1.43 22.50 34.06
C GLN A 1150 2.16 21.24 33.61
N ARG A 1151 2.07 20.17 34.42
CA ARG A 1151 2.62 18.84 34.10
C ARG A 1151 1.56 17.96 33.47
#